data_AF-A0A517XQF5-F1
#
_entry.id   AF-A0A517XQF5-F1
#
_cell.length_a   1.000
_cell.length_b   1.000
_cell.length_c   1.000
_cell.angle_alpha   90.00
_cell.angle_beta   90.00
_cell.angle_gamma   90.00
#
_symmetry.space_group_name_H-M   'P 1'
#
loop_
_entity.id
_entity.type
_entity.pdbx_description
1 polymer ?
#
loop_
_entity_poly.entity_id
_entity_poly.type
_entity_poly.pdbx_seq_one_letter_code
_entity_poly.pdbx_strand_id
1 'polypeptide(L)'
;MTTILQPHFALSTHLAPGKTPTAADVLLTFRVERTGALAGPGPRLPLNLGLVLDRSGSMAGKPLDQAVAAAGILLDQLDGRDTLSVVAFDHTVDTVVPQEPVADRAAVMKRLRKVRPGGSTNLFDGWDAGCGQVACCRADHAVNRVLLLTDGAANHGVTDPAKVAGHAAWWAARGVSTTTLGFGRDFEEDLLLKMAEASGGNFYYIETPEDACQVFQIEGETLTSVAVRNLVLTLTPAAGSGVVVKDVLNRYATRETPGGLVVSAGDVYAAEDKILGVAIEVPPQSRGRTAVPLVEVSYTCDLISHGGRTVRAAGSFTVAVPVSTAPAVRDVDAVRQAARLRVAAAKEDAVRHYDALHTKDAEAVTRAAADGLRQQQLDEEFDLAEEAAQLDYYADRFAAGGLSGPDRKTLRDQAYQGRTRGRDDLAARGSGGGSAHSLPTTAEVGNGVEVRCVRDGGKLRVEPVSAGFEREFRVLFPRAVREPGVHYVVDGLELSANGTFYKPSGAIKRLTKPTAVHSADPSDPLKLTELFAGGGEPWLPVLKPVIEVQPRAGEFIGPNRDAAVVPMRELTFQALKPNPPEKWKVVVFGQNPYPRAESATGIAMFDNTFADWADSKFGKVTSIRCVIKAAVMSKHGLPKSTGIADIRKLLAKEKAVQPPEWFQAMLTQGVLLLNAALTASTEKGAPADPHAAFWRPVVEKLVEEILKAKQASAEPADRGVVFGWWGAHARNLRSLVERLQQKYPGVRVRHVDHCNPAAQGDVFCDGDHFGKINAALRGVGAGEIDWLPSVGWNAGASDAERMGAFITQTQELHKLYLERLQEVAAELAAPLPAIVGVLASPLLAFPDAVGPLVPAVPGLDFYLKRAHQYGQLQAARPGTDLSADEIAAVYLYTTESSFHRRLNAVLRDPDRDHARPYFGYLRLLLTALPRLAGYTGSLWRGVAADLRRQYPKGGTVTWWGVSSCTAKRSVATSFMGGTGRRTLFEITPAQAVGIRRYSAFTGEDEYVLLPGARLAVTDVTSEPGGLATIRLREEAGGREVS
;
A
#
# COMPACT_ATOMS: atom_id res chain seq x y z
N MET A 1 -41.01 6.88 -26.02
CA MET A 1 -39.56 6.94 -26.28
C MET A 1 -39.21 5.97 -27.38
N THR A 2 -38.52 6.43 -28.42
CA THR A 2 -38.00 5.57 -29.49
C THR A 2 -36.49 5.50 -29.38
N THR A 3 -35.96 4.28 -29.35
CA THR A 3 -34.51 4.01 -29.41
C THR A 3 -34.09 3.98 -30.87
N ILE A 4 -33.11 4.80 -31.25
CA ILE A 4 -32.59 4.90 -32.60
C ILE A 4 -31.08 4.62 -32.54
N LEU A 5 -30.57 3.80 -33.45
CA LEU A 5 -29.14 3.62 -33.65
C LEU A 5 -28.69 4.55 -34.77
N GLN A 6 -27.93 5.59 -34.44
CA GLN A 6 -27.36 6.52 -35.43
C GLN A 6 -25.94 6.08 -35.82
N PRO A 7 -25.71 5.70 -37.09
CA PRO A 7 -24.37 5.49 -37.60
C PRO A 7 -23.71 6.82 -37.98
N HIS A 8 -22.49 7.02 -37.51
CA HIS A 8 -21.58 8.07 -37.94
C HIS A 8 -20.32 7.41 -38.51
N PHE A 9 -19.63 8.09 -39.42
CA PHE A 9 -18.33 7.64 -39.90
C PHE A 9 -17.32 8.77 -39.95
N ALA A 10 -16.05 8.41 -39.79
CA ALA A 10 -14.92 9.31 -39.95
C ALA A 10 -13.73 8.56 -40.54
N LEU A 11 -12.77 9.29 -41.13
CA LEU A 11 -11.57 8.73 -41.74
C LEU A 11 -10.33 9.25 -41.01
N SER A 12 -9.41 8.37 -40.61
CA SER A 12 -8.19 8.74 -39.85
C SER A 12 -7.17 9.55 -40.67
N THR A 13 -7.31 9.61 -41.99
CA THR A 13 -6.44 10.38 -42.88
C THR A 13 -7.23 11.11 -43.96
N HIS A 14 -6.62 12.10 -44.59
CA HIS A 14 -7.20 12.81 -45.73
C HIS A 14 -6.69 12.24 -47.06
N LEU A 15 -7.57 12.14 -48.06
CA LEU A 15 -7.22 11.64 -49.39
C LEU A 15 -6.79 12.78 -50.32
N ALA A 16 -5.52 12.76 -50.72
CA ALA A 16 -4.96 13.74 -51.66
C ALA A 16 -4.63 13.08 -53.03
N PRO A 17 -4.70 13.82 -54.14
CA PRO A 17 -4.23 13.33 -55.44
C PRO A 17 -2.74 12.98 -55.42
N GLY A 18 -2.38 11.80 -55.92
CA GLY A 18 -1.03 11.25 -55.79
C GLY A 18 -0.75 10.08 -56.73
N LYS A 19 0.49 9.56 -56.70
CA LYS A 19 0.94 8.42 -57.51
C LYS A 19 1.06 7.11 -56.73
N THR A 20 0.88 7.14 -55.42
CA THR A 20 1.02 6.00 -54.50
C THR A 20 -0.33 5.68 -53.84
N PRO A 21 -0.60 4.40 -53.51
CA PRO A 21 -1.72 4.05 -52.64
C PRO A 21 -1.61 4.75 -51.28
N THR A 22 -2.76 4.94 -50.62
CA THR A 22 -2.87 5.58 -49.30
C THR A 22 -3.53 4.62 -48.33
N ALA A 23 -2.84 4.26 -47.25
CA ALA A 23 -3.44 3.53 -46.14
C ALA A 23 -4.27 4.47 -45.26
N ALA A 24 -5.48 4.04 -44.86
CA ALA A 24 -6.42 4.81 -44.05
C ALA A 24 -7.21 3.90 -43.11
N ASP A 25 -7.78 4.45 -42.04
CA ASP A 25 -8.77 3.76 -41.21
C ASP A 25 -10.11 4.45 -41.32
N VAL A 26 -11.15 3.67 -41.58
CA VAL A 26 -12.54 4.08 -41.44
C VAL A 26 -12.98 3.73 -40.04
N LEU A 27 -13.49 4.69 -39.28
CA LEU A 27 -14.26 4.43 -38.08
C LEU A 27 -15.74 4.54 -38.37
N LEU A 28 -16.49 3.60 -37.81
CA LEU A 28 -17.94 3.53 -37.87
C LEU A 28 -18.46 3.51 -36.42
N THR A 29 -19.09 4.60 -36.00
CA THR A 29 -19.58 4.80 -34.64
C THR A 29 -21.09 4.69 -34.62
N PHE A 30 -21.65 3.83 -33.78
CA PHE A 30 -23.07 3.57 -33.65
C PHE A 30 -23.56 4.05 -32.29
N ARG A 31 -24.20 5.22 -32.28
CA ARG A 31 -24.73 5.88 -31.08
C ARG A 31 -26.18 5.50 -30.83
N VAL A 32 -26.53 5.30 -29.57
CA VAL A 32 -27.92 5.10 -29.14
C VAL A 32 -28.54 6.45 -28.78
N GLU A 33 -29.55 6.87 -29.53
CA GLU A 33 -30.37 8.03 -29.17
C GLU A 33 -31.76 7.62 -28.68
N ARG A 34 -32.28 8.38 -27.69
CA ARG A 34 -33.62 8.21 -27.14
C ARG A 34 -34.41 9.50 -27.32
N THR A 35 -35.44 9.45 -28.16
CA THR A 35 -36.32 10.62 -28.42
C THR A 35 -37.58 10.59 -27.56
N GLY A 36 -37.90 11.74 -26.94
CA GLY A 36 -39.09 11.97 -26.09
C GLY A 36 -38.76 12.27 -24.63
N ALA A 37 -39.30 13.36 -24.08
CA ALA A 37 -38.89 13.92 -22.79
C ALA A 37 -39.58 13.28 -21.57
N LEU A 38 -38.76 12.82 -20.60
CA LEU A 38 -38.96 12.90 -19.15
C LEU A 38 -37.66 12.45 -18.47
N ALA A 39 -37.28 13.11 -17.37
CA ALA A 39 -36.06 12.77 -16.63
C ALA A 39 -36.30 11.53 -15.73
N GLY A 40 -35.65 10.42 -16.05
CA GLY A 40 -35.70 9.17 -15.29
C GLY A 40 -34.86 8.08 -15.94
N PRO A 41 -34.55 6.97 -15.23
CA PRO A 41 -33.84 5.84 -15.80
C PRO A 41 -34.66 5.23 -16.94
N GLY A 42 -34.07 5.15 -18.13
CA GLY A 42 -34.76 4.64 -19.33
C GLY A 42 -35.07 3.13 -19.26
N PRO A 43 -35.84 2.61 -20.23
CA PRO A 43 -36.29 1.22 -20.21
C PRO A 43 -35.10 0.25 -20.29
N ARG A 44 -34.99 -0.66 -19.32
CA ARG A 44 -34.12 -1.84 -19.35
C ARG A 44 -34.88 -3.11 -19.70
N LEU A 45 -34.19 -4.08 -20.30
CA LEU A 45 -34.69 -5.45 -20.39
C LEU A 45 -34.68 -6.14 -19.02
N PRO A 46 -35.57 -7.12 -18.79
CA PRO A 46 -35.37 -8.17 -17.81
C PRO A 46 -34.06 -8.92 -18.05
N LEU A 47 -33.44 -9.38 -16.98
CA LEU A 47 -32.23 -10.20 -16.99
C LEU A 47 -32.61 -11.66 -16.73
N ASN A 48 -32.10 -12.57 -17.56
CA ASN A 48 -32.21 -14.01 -17.39
C ASN A 48 -30.80 -14.54 -17.18
N LEU A 49 -30.41 -14.64 -15.90
CA LEU A 49 -29.02 -14.85 -15.49
C LEU A 49 -28.77 -16.29 -15.01
N GLY A 50 -27.60 -16.83 -15.32
CA GLY A 50 -27.11 -18.08 -14.74
C GLY A 50 -25.78 -17.85 -14.05
N LEU A 51 -25.76 -17.93 -12.72
CA LEU A 51 -24.54 -17.77 -11.92
C LEU A 51 -23.85 -19.13 -11.76
N VAL A 52 -22.69 -19.30 -12.38
CA VAL A 52 -21.93 -20.56 -12.35
C VAL A 52 -20.68 -20.38 -11.49
N LEU A 53 -20.73 -20.94 -10.29
CA LEU A 53 -19.71 -20.82 -9.26
C LEU A 53 -18.79 -22.04 -9.23
N ASP A 54 -17.51 -21.83 -9.50
CA ASP A 54 -16.48 -22.80 -9.13
C ASP A 54 -16.47 -22.95 -7.60
N ARG A 55 -16.51 -24.20 -7.15
CA ARG A 55 -16.37 -24.62 -5.76
C ARG A 55 -15.30 -25.70 -5.62
N SER A 56 -14.32 -25.76 -6.52
CA SER A 56 -13.18 -26.66 -6.42
C SER A 56 -12.28 -26.33 -5.21
N GLY A 57 -11.31 -27.20 -4.91
CA GLY A 57 -10.47 -27.08 -3.72
C GLY A 57 -9.63 -25.79 -3.64
N SER A 58 -9.29 -25.16 -4.77
CA SER A 58 -8.57 -23.89 -4.83
C SER A 58 -9.41 -22.72 -4.30
N MET A 59 -10.71 -22.70 -4.63
CA MET A 59 -11.66 -21.68 -4.19
C MET A 59 -11.87 -21.64 -2.66
N ALA A 60 -11.30 -22.58 -1.89
CA ALA A 60 -11.53 -22.72 -0.46
C ALA A 60 -11.11 -21.48 0.37
N GLY A 61 -12.01 -21.06 1.26
CA GLY A 61 -11.81 -19.88 2.11
C GLY A 61 -12.18 -18.59 1.38
N LYS A 62 -11.28 -17.60 1.40
CA LYS A 62 -11.55 -16.24 0.90
C LYS A 62 -12.14 -16.17 -0.53
N PRO A 63 -11.67 -16.93 -1.54
CA PRO A 63 -12.19 -16.81 -2.90
C PRO A 63 -13.68 -17.16 -2.99
N LEU A 64 -14.10 -18.31 -2.45
CA LEU A 64 -15.52 -18.71 -2.42
C LEU A 64 -16.35 -17.80 -1.51
N ASP A 65 -15.82 -17.39 -0.35
CA ASP A 65 -16.52 -16.44 0.54
C ASP A 65 -16.83 -15.12 -0.18
N GLN A 66 -15.87 -14.59 -0.96
CA GLN A 66 -16.04 -13.36 -1.73
C GLN A 66 -16.88 -13.56 -3.00
N ALA A 67 -16.78 -14.71 -3.68
CA ALA A 67 -17.68 -15.07 -4.78
C ALA A 67 -19.15 -15.10 -4.31
N VAL A 68 -19.42 -15.65 -3.12
CA VAL A 68 -20.74 -15.67 -2.49
C VAL A 68 -21.18 -14.28 -2.02
N ALA A 69 -20.26 -13.42 -1.56
CA ALA A 69 -20.57 -12.03 -1.22
C ALA A 69 -20.93 -11.19 -2.46
N ALA A 70 -20.13 -11.30 -3.53
CA ALA A 70 -20.31 -10.61 -4.79
C ALA A 70 -21.61 -11.06 -5.52
N ALA A 71 -21.93 -12.35 -5.46
CA ALA A 71 -23.23 -12.87 -5.88
C ALA A 71 -24.42 -12.22 -5.15
N GLY A 72 -24.24 -11.87 -3.87
CA GLY A 72 -25.22 -11.10 -3.09
C GLY A 72 -25.44 -9.70 -3.61
N ILE A 73 -24.38 -9.00 -4.01
CA ILE A 73 -24.46 -7.64 -4.58
C ILE A 73 -25.24 -7.66 -5.90
N LEU A 74 -24.99 -8.66 -6.77
CA LEU A 74 -25.78 -8.83 -7.99
C LEU A 74 -27.26 -9.11 -7.68
N LEU A 75 -27.54 -9.97 -6.69
CA LEU A 75 -28.90 -10.27 -6.26
C LEU A 75 -29.67 -9.04 -5.76
N ASP A 76 -28.98 -8.10 -5.11
CA ASP A 76 -29.56 -6.82 -4.66
C ASP A 76 -29.88 -5.85 -5.82
N GLN A 77 -29.23 -6.02 -6.99
CA GLN A 77 -29.53 -5.25 -8.21
C GLN A 77 -30.70 -5.80 -9.03
N LEU A 78 -31.03 -7.09 -8.92
CA LEU A 78 -32.12 -7.71 -9.67
C LEU A 78 -33.49 -7.23 -9.15
N ASP A 79 -34.48 -7.11 -10.02
CA ASP A 79 -35.88 -6.85 -9.68
C ASP A 79 -36.79 -8.04 -9.99
N GLY A 80 -38.08 -7.96 -9.60
CA GLY A 80 -39.02 -9.08 -9.71
C GLY A 80 -39.37 -9.54 -11.13
N ARG A 81 -38.84 -8.88 -12.17
CA ARG A 81 -38.93 -9.31 -13.57
C ARG A 81 -37.75 -10.19 -14.00
N ASP A 82 -36.66 -10.18 -13.23
CA ASP A 82 -35.44 -10.91 -13.55
C ASP A 82 -35.50 -12.35 -13.02
N THR A 83 -34.84 -13.27 -13.70
CA THR A 83 -34.69 -14.68 -13.33
C THR A 83 -33.23 -15.03 -13.08
N LEU A 84 -32.98 -15.90 -12.11
CA LEU A 84 -31.63 -16.35 -11.76
C LEU A 84 -31.62 -17.86 -11.51
N SER A 85 -30.64 -18.56 -12.09
CA SER A 85 -30.16 -19.85 -11.58
C SER A 85 -28.81 -19.69 -10.88
N VAL A 86 -28.50 -20.64 -10.01
CA VAL A 86 -27.18 -20.82 -9.41
C VAL A 86 -26.77 -22.26 -9.65
N VAL A 87 -25.68 -22.44 -10.38
CA VAL A 87 -24.98 -23.72 -10.54
C VAL A 87 -23.66 -23.62 -9.77
N ALA A 88 -23.35 -24.63 -8.97
CA ALA A 88 -22.04 -24.76 -8.34
C ALA A 88 -21.35 -26.01 -8.88
N PHE A 89 -20.08 -25.92 -9.27
CA PHE A 89 -19.35 -27.04 -9.85
C PHE A 89 -17.98 -27.27 -9.22
N ASP A 90 -17.61 -28.54 -9.14
CA ASP A 90 -16.26 -29.02 -8.87
C ASP A 90 -15.95 -30.13 -9.89
N HIS A 91 -15.58 -31.34 -9.47
CA HIS A 91 -15.61 -32.53 -10.33
C HIS A 91 -17.05 -32.98 -10.68
N THR A 92 -18.05 -32.48 -9.93
CA THR A 92 -19.49 -32.69 -10.15
C THR A 92 -20.21 -31.36 -10.36
N VAL A 93 -21.42 -31.40 -10.94
CA VAL A 93 -22.24 -30.20 -11.20
C VAL A 93 -23.52 -30.26 -10.36
N ASP A 94 -23.81 -29.18 -9.64
CA ASP A 94 -24.94 -29.08 -8.72
C ASP A 94 -25.77 -27.82 -9.02
N THR A 95 -27.07 -27.99 -9.31
CA THR A 95 -27.99 -26.87 -9.54
C THR A 95 -28.57 -26.42 -8.19
N VAL A 96 -27.84 -25.54 -7.51
CA VAL A 96 -28.17 -24.99 -6.18
C VAL A 96 -29.48 -24.20 -6.21
N VAL A 97 -29.76 -23.51 -7.32
CA VAL A 97 -31.02 -22.80 -7.59
C VAL A 97 -31.38 -23.02 -9.07
N PRO A 98 -32.53 -23.66 -9.39
CA PRO A 98 -33.00 -23.76 -10.78
C PRO A 98 -33.38 -22.38 -11.31
N GLN A 99 -33.46 -22.19 -12.63
CA GLN A 99 -33.80 -20.90 -13.23
C GLN A 99 -35.22 -20.43 -12.79
N GLU A 100 -35.30 -19.51 -11.84
CA GLU A 100 -36.57 -19.03 -11.26
C GLU A 100 -36.59 -17.49 -11.09
N PRO A 101 -37.77 -16.82 -11.10
CA PRO A 101 -37.87 -15.39 -10.84
C PRO A 101 -37.36 -15.01 -9.44
N VAL A 102 -36.66 -13.87 -9.33
CA VAL A 102 -36.03 -13.42 -8.08
C VAL A 102 -37.06 -12.78 -7.12
N ALA A 103 -37.98 -13.60 -6.63
CA ALA A 103 -39.01 -13.22 -5.67
C ALA A 103 -38.47 -13.16 -4.22
N ASP A 104 -37.70 -14.17 -3.80
CA ASP A 104 -37.12 -14.26 -2.45
C ASP A 104 -35.58 -14.30 -2.49
N ARG A 105 -34.97 -13.11 -2.53
CA ARG A 105 -33.50 -12.93 -2.47
C ARG A 105 -32.89 -13.58 -1.22
N ALA A 106 -33.60 -13.59 -0.09
CA ALA A 106 -33.10 -14.18 1.16
C ALA A 106 -33.04 -15.70 1.10
N ALA A 107 -34.01 -16.36 0.46
CA ALA A 107 -33.97 -17.80 0.18
C ALA A 107 -32.82 -18.17 -0.77
N VAL A 108 -32.62 -17.41 -1.85
CA VAL A 108 -31.49 -17.61 -2.78
C VAL A 108 -30.15 -17.45 -2.05
N MET A 109 -29.96 -16.37 -1.29
CA MET A 109 -28.74 -16.16 -0.49
C MET A 109 -28.54 -17.25 0.59
N LYS A 110 -29.62 -17.79 1.16
CA LYS A 110 -29.55 -18.92 2.10
C LYS A 110 -29.14 -20.23 1.44
N ARG A 111 -29.41 -20.43 0.13
CA ARG A 111 -28.90 -21.56 -0.65
C ARG A 111 -27.45 -21.33 -1.07
N LEU A 112 -27.09 -20.15 -1.58
CA LEU A 112 -25.71 -19.75 -1.90
C LEU A 112 -24.73 -19.94 -0.73
N ARG A 113 -25.10 -19.49 0.48
CA ARG A 113 -24.29 -19.66 1.70
C ARG A 113 -24.10 -21.11 2.16
N LYS A 114 -24.73 -22.11 1.50
CA LYS A 114 -24.50 -23.54 1.72
C LYS A 114 -23.50 -24.16 0.74
N VAL A 115 -23.09 -23.46 -0.32
CA VAL A 115 -22.02 -23.94 -1.22
C VAL A 115 -20.73 -24.10 -0.40
N ARG A 116 -20.02 -25.20 -0.60
CA ARG A 116 -18.78 -25.55 0.11
C ARG A 116 -17.72 -25.96 -0.91
N PRO A 117 -16.43 -25.74 -0.64
CA PRO A 117 -15.37 -26.23 -1.51
C PRO A 117 -15.38 -27.76 -1.57
N GLY A 118 -14.98 -28.30 -2.72
CA GLY A 118 -15.05 -29.71 -3.10
C GLY A 118 -13.79 -30.18 -3.82
N GLY A 119 -13.96 -31.00 -4.85
CA GLY A 119 -12.89 -31.68 -5.59
C GLY A 119 -12.18 -30.82 -6.64
N SER A 120 -11.93 -31.41 -7.81
CA SER A 120 -11.25 -30.76 -8.94
C SER A 120 -12.17 -29.81 -9.73
N THR A 121 -11.76 -29.37 -10.93
CA THR A 121 -12.39 -28.26 -11.67
C THR A 121 -12.91 -28.73 -13.03
N ASN A 122 -14.16 -29.21 -13.07
CA ASN A 122 -14.87 -29.57 -14.32
C ASN A 122 -15.62 -28.35 -14.89
N LEU A 123 -14.85 -27.38 -15.36
CA LEU A 123 -15.35 -26.09 -15.85
C LEU A 123 -16.37 -26.24 -16.97
N PHE A 124 -16.11 -27.13 -17.93
CA PHE A 124 -16.97 -27.30 -19.10
C PHE A 124 -18.39 -27.74 -18.72
N ASP A 125 -18.54 -28.83 -17.96
CA ASP A 125 -19.86 -29.35 -17.59
C ASP A 125 -20.62 -28.37 -16.66
N GLY A 126 -19.91 -27.68 -15.75
CA GLY A 126 -20.50 -26.69 -14.86
C GLY A 126 -21.04 -25.46 -15.60
N TRP A 127 -20.27 -24.97 -16.57
CA TRP A 127 -20.67 -23.86 -17.44
C TRP A 127 -21.78 -24.26 -18.41
N ASP A 128 -21.70 -25.44 -19.05
CA ASP A 128 -22.73 -25.93 -19.98
C ASP A 128 -24.09 -26.13 -19.28
N ALA A 129 -24.09 -26.66 -18.05
CA ALA A 129 -25.30 -26.75 -17.24
C ALA A 129 -25.89 -25.36 -16.92
N GLY A 130 -25.06 -24.36 -16.65
CA GLY A 130 -25.50 -22.97 -16.49
C GLY A 130 -26.11 -22.37 -17.75
N CYS A 131 -25.50 -22.62 -18.92
CA CYS A 131 -26.08 -22.27 -20.21
C CYS A 131 -27.43 -22.98 -20.44
N GLY A 132 -27.54 -24.25 -20.05
CA GLY A 132 -28.78 -25.01 -20.06
C GLY A 132 -29.89 -24.39 -19.21
N GLN A 133 -29.59 -23.98 -17.96
CA GLN A 133 -30.55 -23.29 -17.09
C GLN A 133 -31.08 -21.99 -17.73
N VAL A 134 -30.17 -21.15 -18.23
CA VAL A 134 -30.53 -19.90 -18.92
C VAL A 134 -31.33 -20.18 -20.21
N ALA A 135 -30.98 -21.23 -20.94
CA ALA A 135 -31.69 -21.66 -22.16
C ALA A 135 -33.13 -22.14 -21.88
N CYS A 136 -33.35 -22.87 -20.78
CA CYS A 136 -34.68 -23.37 -20.40
C CYS A 136 -35.71 -22.26 -20.17
N CYS A 137 -35.29 -21.10 -19.68
CA CYS A 137 -36.15 -19.92 -19.50
C CYS A 137 -35.78 -18.76 -20.45
N ARG A 138 -35.15 -19.05 -21.59
CA ARG A 138 -34.68 -18.04 -22.55
C ARG A 138 -35.84 -17.20 -23.07
N ALA A 139 -35.87 -15.93 -22.66
CA ALA A 139 -36.83 -14.97 -23.18
C ALA A 139 -36.19 -14.14 -24.31
N ASP A 140 -36.87 -14.06 -25.46
CA ASP A 140 -36.43 -13.23 -26.59
C ASP A 140 -36.36 -11.74 -26.23
N HIS A 141 -37.10 -11.33 -25.20
CA HIS A 141 -37.17 -9.97 -24.65
C HIS A 141 -36.40 -9.82 -23.32
N ALA A 142 -35.40 -10.67 -23.06
CA ALA A 142 -34.47 -10.54 -21.93
C ALA A 142 -33.00 -10.51 -22.37
N VAL A 143 -32.11 -10.12 -21.47
CA VAL A 143 -30.65 -10.37 -21.61
C VAL A 143 -30.37 -11.75 -21.01
N ASN A 144 -30.08 -12.73 -21.86
CA ASN A 144 -29.81 -14.11 -21.46
C ASN A 144 -28.29 -14.31 -21.30
N ARG A 145 -27.80 -14.32 -20.06
CA ARG A 145 -26.36 -14.23 -19.73
C ARG A 145 -25.95 -15.23 -18.65
N VAL A 146 -24.90 -16.00 -18.91
CA VAL A 146 -24.20 -16.80 -17.90
C VAL A 146 -23.05 -15.98 -17.33
N LEU A 147 -22.87 -16.00 -16.01
CA LEU A 147 -21.72 -15.44 -15.29
C LEU A 147 -20.91 -16.61 -14.70
N LEU A 148 -19.78 -16.93 -15.31
CA LEU A 148 -18.88 -18.01 -14.87
C LEU A 148 -17.76 -17.46 -13.99
N LEU A 149 -17.62 -17.97 -12.77
CA LEU A 149 -16.56 -17.60 -11.82
C LEU A 149 -15.65 -18.80 -11.56
N THR A 150 -14.33 -18.63 -11.65
CA THR A 150 -13.35 -19.70 -11.35
C THR A 150 -11.98 -19.13 -10.99
N ASP A 151 -11.23 -19.81 -10.13
CA ASP A 151 -9.80 -19.53 -9.85
C ASP A 151 -8.85 -20.59 -10.44
N GLY A 152 -9.40 -21.63 -11.08
CA GLY A 152 -8.67 -22.81 -11.53
C GLY A 152 -8.54 -22.94 -13.04
N ALA A 153 -7.66 -23.85 -13.46
CA ALA A 153 -7.59 -24.33 -14.84
C ALA A 153 -8.57 -25.49 -15.06
N ALA A 154 -9.11 -25.62 -16.27
CA ALA A 154 -9.96 -26.75 -16.62
C ALA A 154 -9.13 -28.05 -16.58
N ASN A 155 -9.38 -28.90 -15.58
CA ASN A 155 -8.56 -30.07 -15.27
C ASN A 155 -9.36 -31.39 -15.27
N HIS A 156 -10.67 -31.31 -15.50
CA HIS A 156 -11.58 -32.43 -15.65
C HIS A 156 -12.59 -32.11 -16.78
N GLY A 157 -13.11 -33.14 -17.45
CA GLY A 157 -14.04 -32.96 -18.58
C GLY A 157 -13.35 -32.48 -19.86
N VAL A 158 -14.00 -31.59 -20.62
CA VAL A 158 -13.42 -31.00 -21.84
C VAL A 158 -12.53 -29.82 -21.49
N THR A 159 -11.22 -29.98 -21.65
CA THR A 159 -10.20 -28.96 -21.28
C THR A 159 -9.57 -28.25 -22.49
N ASP A 160 -9.96 -28.60 -23.72
CA ASP A 160 -9.44 -28.03 -24.97
C ASP A 160 -10.09 -26.66 -25.28
N PRO A 161 -9.36 -25.53 -25.22
CA PRO A 161 -9.96 -24.21 -25.37
C PRO A 161 -10.64 -23.97 -26.72
N ALA A 162 -10.20 -24.65 -27.79
CA ALA A 162 -10.86 -24.52 -29.10
C ALA A 162 -12.23 -25.20 -29.12
N LYS A 163 -12.37 -26.35 -28.43
CA LYS A 163 -13.66 -27.05 -28.28
C LYS A 163 -14.62 -26.26 -27.39
N VAL A 164 -14.14 -25.75 -26.25
CA VAL A 164 -14.99 -24.99 -25.33
C VAL A 164 -15.44 -23.66 -25.98
N ALA A 165 -14.55 -22.94 -26.66
CA ALA A 165 -14.92 -21.73 -27.41
C ALA A 165 -15.90 -22.02 -28.57
N GLY A 166 -15.71 -23.14 -29.29
CA GLY A 166 -16.67 -23.60 -30.30
C GLY A 166 -18.06 -23.88 -29.73
N HIS A 167 -18.12 -24.43 -28.52
CA HIS A 167 -19.39 -24.61 -27.80
C HIS A 167 -19.97 -23.26 -27.32
N ALA A 168 -19.13 -22.30 -26.92
CA ALA A 168 -19.57 -20.98 -26.50
C ALA A 168 -20.23 -20.20 -27.65
N ALA A 169 -19.69 -20.32 -28.88
CA ALA A 169 -20.34 -19.84 -30.09
C ALA A 169 -21.65 -20.57 -30.41
N TRP A 170 -21.75 -21.87 -30.14
CA TRP A 170 -22.97 -22.66 -30.32
C TRP A 170 -24.10 -22.22 -29.38
N TRP A 171 -23.78 -21.82 -28.14
CA TRP A 171 -24.73 -21.21 -27.21
C TRP A 171 -25.14 -19.80 -27.62
N ALA A 172 -24.19 -18.97 -28.08
CA ALA A 172 -24.50 -17.61 -28.54
C ALA A 172 -25.36 -17.60 -29.81
N ALA A 173 -25.18 -18.57 -30.71
CA ALA A 173 -26.09 -18.78 -31.85
C ALA A 173 -27.54 -19.12 -31.42
N ARG A 174 -27.75 -19.55 -30.16
CA ARG A 174 -29.08 -19.75 -29.54
C ARG A 174 -29.54 -18.56 -28.71
N GLY A 175 -28.72 -17.52 -28.61
CA GLY A 175 -28.99 -16.31 -27.83
C GLY A 175 -28.67 -16.45 -26.34
N VAL A 176 -27.79 -17.39 -25.94
CA VAL A 176 -27.23 -17.49 -24.58
C VAL A 176 -25.76 -17.10 -24.64
N SER A 177 -25.37 -16.08 -23.88
CA SER A 177 -24.04 -15.47 -23.94
C SER A 177 -23.33 -15.61 -22.60
N THR A 178 -21.99 -15.69 -22.58
CA THR A 178 -21.22 -15.94 -21.35
C THR A 178 -20.29 -14.77 -21.03
N THR A 179 -20.42 -14.25 -19.82
CA THR A 179 -19.40 -13.44 -19.16
C THR A 179 -18.56 -14.34 -18.26
N THR A 180 -17.23 -14.21 -18.33
CA THR A 180 -16.27 -15.02 -17.58
C THR A 180 -15.48 -14.16 -16.60
N LEU A 181 -15.29 -14.66 -15.37
CA LEU A 181 -14.66 -13.96 -14.25
C LEU A 181 -13.58 -14.85 -13.62
N GLY A 182 -12.32 -14.52 -13.87
CA GLY A 182 -11.16 -15.25 -13.35
C GLY A 182 -10.65 -14.67 -12.03
N PHE A 183 -10.55 -15.50 -10.99
CA PHE A 183 -10.01 -15.14 -9.67
C PHE A 183 -8.52 -15.48 -9.55
N GLY A 184 -7.72 -14.55 -9.01
CA GLY A 184 -6.32 -14.80 -8.68
C GLY A 184 -5.47 -15.13 -9.91
N ARG A 185 -4.29 -15.71 -9.70
CA ARG A 185 -3.27 -15.82 -10.76
C ARG A 185 -3.26 -17.15 -11.51
N ASP A 186 -4.02 -18.14 -11.04
CA ASP A 186 -3.84 -19.54 -11.40
C ASP A 186 -4.89 -20.09 -12.39
N PHE A 187 -5.93 -19.32 -12.72
CA PHE A 187 -6.94 -19.69 -13.72
C PHE A 187 -6.41 -19.67 -15.18
N GLU A 188 -7.09 -20.38 -16.07
CA GLU A 188 -6.75 -20.44 -17.50
C GLU A 188 -7.39 -19.28 -18.29
N GLU A 189 -6.63 -18.19 -18.47
CA GLU A 189 -7.13 -16.95 -19.08
C GLU A 189 -7.57 -17.10 -20.54
N ASP A 190 -6.77 -17.76 -21.38
CA ASP A 190 -7.10 -17.92 -22.81
C ASP A 190 -8.41 -18.68 -23.02
N LEU A 191 -8.70 -19.64 -22.15
CA LEU A 191 -9.96 -20.37 -22.16
C LEU A 191 -11.12 -19.41 -21.84
N LEU A 192 -11.07 -18.71 -20.70
CA LEU A 192 -12.13 -17.80 -20.26
C LEU A 192 -12.37 -16.66 -21.26
N LEU A 193 -11.31 -16.09 -21.83
CA LEU A 193 -11.40 -14.99 -22.78
C LEU A 193 -11.95 -15.48 -24.14
N LYS A 194 -11.50 -16.64 -24.66
CA LYS A 194 -12.06 -17.21 -25.89
C LYS A 194 -13.52 -17.61 -25.72
N MET A 195 -13.94 -18.05 -24.53
CA MET A 195 -15.35 -18.30 -24.20
C MET A 195 -16.20 -17.01 -24.25
N ALA A 196 -15.70 -15.92 -23.65
CA ALA A 196 -16.37 -14.62 -23.69
C ALA A 196 -16.45 -14.07 -25.13
N GLU A 197 -15.33 -14.01 -25.86
CA GLU A 197 -15.28 -13.55 -27.25
C GLU A 197 -16.19 -14.38 -28.17
N ALA A 198 -16.11 -15.72 -28.10
CA ALA A 198 -16.91 -16.60 -28.94
C ALA A 198 -18.41 -16.56 -28.62
N SER A 199 -18.79 -16.22 -27.38
CA SER A 199 -20.19 -16.12 -26.97
C SER A 199 -20.78 -14.70 -26.97
N GLY A 200 -20.01 -13.68 -27.37
CA GLY A 200 -20.46 -12.28 -27.36
C GLY A 200 -20.68 -11.73 -25.94
N GLY A 201 -19.82 -12.11 -24.99
CA GLY A 201 -19.86 -11.62 -23.61
C GLY A 201 -18.55 -10.99 -23.11
N ASN A 202 -18.55 -10.67 -21.82
CA ASN A 202 -17.50 -9.88 -21.18
C ASN A 202 -16.47 -10.79 -20.51
N PHE A 203 -15.19 -10.42 -20.51
CA PHE A 203 -14.17 -11.04 -19.67
C PHE A 203 -13.75 -10.08 -18.54
N TYR A 204 -13.59 -10.62 -17.34
CA TYR A 204 -13.13 -9.91 -16.15
C TYR A 204 -12.04 -10.70 -15.42
N TYR A 205 -10.99 -9.98 -14.98
CA TYR A 205 -9.95 -10.47 -14.10
C TYR A 205 -10.10 -9.85 -12.70
N ILE A 206 -10.10 -10.69 -11.66
CA ILE A 206 -10.22 -10.33 -10.25
C ILE A 206 -8.87 -10.63 -9.57
N GLU A 207 -8.04 -9.61 -9.35
CA GLU A 207 -6.67 -9.79 -8.83
C GLU A 207 -6.65 -10.18 -7.34
N THR A 208 -7.44 -9.51 -6.49
CA THR A 208 -7.65 -9.91 -5.09
C THR A 208 -9.09 -10.33 -4.85
N PRO A 209 -9.37 -11.32 -3.97
CA PRO A 209 -10.74 -11.73 -3.66
C PRO A 209 -11.65 -10.57 -3.23
N GLU A 210 -11.08 -9.56 -2.56
CA GLU A 210 -11.76 -8.34 -2.14
C GLU A 210 -12.31 -7.49 -3.31
N ASP A 211 -11.73 -7.57 -4.51
CA ASP A 211 -12.18 -6.81 -5.69
C ASP A 211 -13.47 -7.38 -6.33
N ALA A 212 -13.81 -8.64 -6.05
CA ALA A 212 -14.93 -9.35 -6.69
C ALA A 212 -16.27 -8.62 -6.55
N CYS A 213 -16.51 -8.02 -5.38
CA CYS A 213 -17.72 -7.25 -5.08
C CYS A 213 -17.93 -6.07 -6.05
N GLN A 214 -16.85 -5.36 -6.40
CA GLN A 214 -16.90 -4.23 -7.33
C GLN A 214 -17.14 -4.70 -8.77
N VAL A 215 -16.47 -5.78 -9.19
CA VAL A 215 -16.64 -6.34 -10.55
C VAL A 215 -18.07 -6.83 -10.78
N PHE A 216 -18.69 -7.45 -9.78
CA PHE A 216 -20.09 -7.88 -9.83
C PHE A 216 -21.08 -6.72 -9.95
N GLN A 217 -20.87 -5.65 -9.17
CA GLN A 217 -21.68 -4.43 -9.28
C GLN A 217 -21.67 -3.88 -10.71
N ILE A 218 -20.46 -3.81 -11.29
CA ILE A 218 -20.17 -3.23 -12.61
C ILE A 218 -20.77 -4.04 -13.76
N GLU A 219 -20.71 -5.37 -13.71
CA GLU A 219 -21.33 -6.22 -14.74
C GLU A 219 -22.85 -6.17 -14.66
N GLY A 220 -23.44 -6.17 -13.47
CA GLY A 220 -24.89 -6.05 -13.32
C GLY A 220 -25.42 -4.69 -13.84
N GLU A 221 -24.74 -3.58 -13.51
CA GLU A 221 -25.01 -2.27 -14.12
C GLU A 221 -24.91 -2.31 -15.65
N THR A 222 -23.84 -2.91 -16.20
CA THR A 222 -23.66 -3.08 -17.65
C THR A 222 -24.85 -3.82 -18.28
N LEU A 223 -25.26 -4.96 -17.71
CA LEU A 223 -26.36 -5.79 -18.22
C LEU A 223 -27.72 -5.06 -18.20
N THR A 224 -27.97 -4.21 -17.21
CA THR A 224 -29.20 -3.38 -17.19
C THR A 224 -29.22 -2.27 -18.25
N SER A 225 -28.08 -1.92 -18.85
CA SER A 225 -27.96 -0.78 -19.75
C SER A 225 -28.11 -1.11 -21.26
N VAL A 226 -28.24 -2.38 -21.64
CA VAL A 226 -28.31 -2.81 -23.06
C VAL A 226 -29.46 -2.10 -23.79
N ALA A 227 -29.18 -1.53 -24.98
CA ALA A 227 -30.15 -0.79 -25.79
C ALA A 227 -30.29 -1.32 -27.24
N VAL A 228 -29.25 -1.98 -27.77
CA VAL A 228 -29.30 -2.71 -29.04
C VAL A 228 -28.60 -4.04 -28.85
N ARG A 229 -29.13 -5.10 -29.46
CA ARG A 229 -28.46 -6.41 -29.51
C ARG A 229 -28.06 -6.79 -30.93
N ASN A 230 -27.12 -7.73 -31.05
CA ASN A 230 -26.83 -8.43 -32.31
C ASN A 230 -26.52 -7.49 -33.49
N LEU A 231 -25.71 -6.45 -33.30
CA LEU A 231 -25.23 -5.59 -34.38
C LEU A 231 -24.29 -6.39 -35.29
N VAL A 232 -24.72 -6.61 -36.53
CA VAL A 232 -23.95 -7.27 -37.59
C VAL A 232 -23.82 -6.30 -38.76
N LEU A 233 -22.59 -6.16 -39.24
CA LEU A 233 -22.16 -5.22 -40.27
C LEU A 233 -21.68 -5.99 -41.50
N THR A 234 -21.89 -5.45 -42.70
CA THR A 234 -21.28 -5.94 -43.94
C THR A 234 -20.60 -4.77 -44.64
N LEU A 235 -19.32 -4.97 -44.93
CA LEU A 235 -18.40 -3.98 -45.50
C LEU A 235 -18.04 -4.40 -46.92
N THR A 236 -18.50 -3.64 -47.91
CA THR A 236 -18.27 -3.92 -49.33
C THR A 236 -17.43 -2.79 -49.94
N PRO A 237 -16.26 -3.04 -50.53
CA PRO A 237 -15.53 -2.01 -51.25
C PRO A 237 -16.41 -1.41 -52.35
N ALA A 238 -16.55 -0.08 -52.37
CA ALA A 238 -17.50 0.57 -53.27
C ALA A 238 -17.13 0.33 -54.75
N ALA A 239 -18.11 0.19 -55.63
CA ALA A 239 -17.89 -0.17 -57.02
C ALA A 239 -16.95 0.83 -57.73
N GLY A 240 -15.88 0.32 -58.37
CA GLY A 240 -14.90 1.15 -59.07
C GLY A 240 -13.98 2.00 -58.17
N SER A 241 -14.03 1.81 -56.84
CA SER A 241 -13.13 2.48 -55.89
C SER A 241 -11.70 1.94 -55.95
N GLY A 242 -11.55 0.63 -56.22
CA GLY A 242 -10.29 -0.11 -56.14
C GLY A 242 -9.73 -0.26 -54.72
N VAL A 243 -10.55 0.03 -53.69
CA VAL A 243 -10.18 -0.06 -52.28
C VAL A 243 -10.04 -1.51 -51.84
N VAL A 244 -9.01 -1.81 -51.05
CA VAL A 244 -8.79 -3.11 -50.42
C VAL A 244 -9.00 -2.96 -48.91
N VAL A 245 -9.96 -3.71 -48.34
CA VAL A 245 -10.05 -3.87 -46.88
C VAL A 245 -8.91 -4.76 -46.43
N LYS A 246 -8.07 -4.27 -45.51
CA LYS A 246 -6.89 -4.98 -44.99
C LYS A 246 -7.16 -5.66 -43.67
N ASP A 247 -7.89 -5.00 -42.76
CA ASP A 247 -8.10 -5.52 -41.40
C ASP A 247 -9.33 -4.91 -40.70
N VAL A 248 -9.83 -5.61 -39.66
CA VAL A 248 -10.81 -5.12 -38.69
C VAL A 248 -10.13 -4.98 -37.33
N LEU A 249 -9.96 -3.73 -36.90
CA LEU A 249 -9.10 -3.35 -35.77
C LEU A 249 -9.66 -3.80 -34.41
N ASN A 250 -10.98 -3.88 -34.26
CA ASN A 250 -11.59 -4.42 -33.04
C ASN A 250 -11.41 -5.93 -32.87
N ARG A 251 -10.86 -6.64 -33.87
CA ARG A 251 -10.75 -8.11 -33.93
C ARG A 251 -12.10 -8.85 -33.68
N TYR A 252 -13.22 -8.17 -33.92
CA TYR A 252 -14.56 -8.76 -33.94
C TYR A 252 -14.61 -9.93 -34.92
N ALA A 253 -15.48 -10.91 -34.66
CA ALA A 253 -15.62 -12.08 -35.51
C ALA A 253 -16.00 -11.67 -36.94
N THR A 254 -15.10 -11.92 -37.89
CA THR A 254 -15.30 -11.61 -39.31
C THR A 254 -15.55 -12.87 -40.14
N ARG A 255 -16.21 -12.68 -41.28
CA ARG A 255 -16.39 -13.71 -42.31
C ARG A 255 -16.36 -13.07 -43.69
N GLU A 256 -15.43 -13.52 -44.53
CA GLU A 256 -15.43 -13.16 -45.95
C GLU A 256 -16.62 -13.80 -46.67
N THR A 257 -17.25 -13.02 -47.55
CA THR A 257 -18.34 -13.47 -48.42
C THR A 257 -18.18 -12.84 -49.81
N PRO A 258 -18.81 -13.39 -50.87
CA PRO A 258 -18.79 -12.77 -52.19
C PRO A 258 -19.34 -11.34 -52.24
N GLY A 259 -20.16 -10.95 -51.24
CA GLY A 259 -20.72 -9.60 -51.11
C GLY A 259 -19.88 -8.63 -50.27
N GLY A 260 -18.75 -9.07 -49.70
CA GLY A 260 -17.91 -8.26 -48.81
C GLY A 260 -17.59 -8.95 -47.48
N LEU A 261 -16.98 -8.19 -46.56
CA LEU A 261 -16.58 -8.66 -45.24
C LEU A 261 -17.72 -8.47 -44.23
N VAL A 262 -18.25 -9.56 -43.69
CA VAL A 262 -19.25 -9.53 -42.60
C VAL A 262 -18.51 -9.44 -41.26
N VAL A 263 -18.99 -8.58 -40.35
CA VAL A 263 -18.40 -8.31 -39.03
C VAL A 263 -19.49 -8.37 -37.96
N SER A 264 -19.29 -9.18 -36.92
CA SER A 264 -20.24 -9.31 -35.81
C SER A 264 -19.80 -8.47 -34.60
N ALA A 265 -20.43 -7.31 -34.40
CA ALA A 265 -20.06 -6.35 -33.35
C ALA A 265 -20.78 -6.60 -32.00
N GLY A 266 -21.88 -7.35 -31.98
CA GLY A 266 -22.59 -7.74 -30.75
C GLY A 266 -23.50 -6.65 -30.19
N ASP A 267 -23.59 -6.54 -28.87
CA ASP A 267 -24.51 -5.62 -28.18
C ASP A 267 -23.97 -4.18 -28.09
N VAL A 268 -24.90 -3.22 -27.97
CA VAL A 268 -24.65 -1.78 -27.73
C VAL A 268 -25.45 -1.31 -26.52
N TYR A 269 -24.79 -0.54 -25.64
CA TYR A 269 -25.36 -0.09 -24.37
C TYR A 269 -25.88 1.36 -24.47
N ALA A 270 -26.84 1.74 -23.63
CA ALA A 270 -27.50 3.05 -23.68
C ALA A 270 -26.60 4.24 -23.31
N ALA A 271 -25.46 3.98 -22.66
CA ALA A 271 -24.48 4.98 -22.23
C ALA A 271 -23.21 4.97 -23.10
N GLU A 272 -23.05 4.01 -24.01
CA GLU A 272 -21.79 3.71 -24.72
C GLU A 272 -21.99 3.77 -26.25
N ASP A 273 -21.14 4.52 -26.94
CA ASP A 273 -21.05 4.48 -28.41
C ASP A 273 -20.28 3.22 -28.86
N LYS A 274 -20.87 2.42 -29.75
CA LYS A 274 -20.18 1.24 -30.31
C LYS A 274 -19.33 1.62 -31.51
N ILE A 275 -18.03 1.34 -31.49
CA ILE A 275 -17.09 1.75 -32.54
C ILE A 275 -16.52 0.54 -33.28
N LEU A 276 -16.57 0.54 -34.61
CA LEU A 276 -15.86 -0.39 -35.49
C LEU A 276 -14.78 0.35 -36.30
N GLY A 277 -13.51 -0.04 -36.14
CA GLY A 277 -12.39 0.42 -36.96
C GLY A 277 -12.02 -0.58 -38.06
N VAL A 278 -11.87 -0.07 -39.28
CA VAL A 278 -11.57 -0.85 -40.49
C VAL A 278 -10.35 -0.24 -41.19
N ALA A 279 -9.25 -1.00 -41.26
CA ALA A 279 -8.06 -0.59 -42.01
C ALA A 279 -8.25 -0.87 -43.51
N ILE A 280 -8.02 0.13 -44.34
CA ILE A 280 -8.19 0.06 -45.80
C ILE A 280 -6.97 0.62 -46.53
N GLU A 281 -6.75 0.14 -47.75
CA GLU A 281 -5.80 0.70 -48.71
C GLU A 281 -6.57 1.29 -49.90
N VAL A 282 -6.38 2.59 -50.13
CA VAL A 282 -7.04 3.35 -51.18
C VAL A 282 -6.06 3.56 -52.34
N PRO A 283 -6.43 3.26 -53.60
CA PRO A 283 -5.51 3.41 -54.73
C PRO A 283 -5.18 4.90 -55.01
N PRO A 284 -4.12 5.18 -55.81
CA PRO A 284 -3.70 6.55 -56.13
C PRO A 284 -4.83 7.37 -56.77
N GLN A 285 -5.11 8.56 -56.24
CA GLN A 285 -6.20 9.41 -56.75
C GLN A 285 -5.71 10.43 -57.78
N SER A 286 -6.51 10.63 -58.83
CA SER A 286 -6.23 11.59 -59.91
C SER A 286 -6.72 13.00 -59.55
N ARG A 287 -6.00 14.03 -60.03
CA ARG A 287 -6.46 15.43 -59.89
C ARG A 287 -7.80 15.61 -60.62
N GLY A 288 -8.80 16.18 -59.93
CA GLY A 288 -10.11 16.53 -60.51
C GLY A 288 -11.30 15.68 -60.04
N ARG A 289 -11.09 14.57 -59.32
CA ARG A 289 -12.17 13.92 -58.56
C ARG A 289 -12.51 14.75 -57.32
N THR A 290 -13.79 14.97 -57.06
CA THR A 290 -14.28 15.74 -55.91
C THR A 290 -14.48 14.87 -54.67
N ALA A 291 -15.00 13.65 -54.82
CA ALA A 291 -15.13 12.65 -53.76
C ALA A 291 -14.97 11.23 -54.32
N VAL A 292 -14.59 10.29 -53.44
CA VAL A 292 -14.44 8.87 -53.75
C VAL A 292 -15.28 8.06 -52.76
N PRO A 293 -16.21 7.22 -53.22
CA PRO A 293 -16.83 6.22 -52.36
C PRO A 293 -15.80 5.14 -52.05
N LEU A 294 -15.61 4.81 -50.77
CA LEU A 294 -14.59 3.87 -50.30
C LEU A 294 -15.21 2.51 -49.97
N VAL A 295 -16.22 2.52 -49.10
CA VAL A 295 -16.88 1.32 -48.58
C VAL A 295 -18.37 1.58 -48.48
N GLU A 296 -19.18 0.66 -48.99
CA GLU A 296 -20.60 0.56 -48.69
C GLU A 296 -20.77 -0.27 -47.41
N VAL A 297 -21.46 0.31 -46.43
CA VAL A 297 -21.73 -0.31 -45.13
C VAL A 297 -23.22 -0.59 -45.05
N SER A 298 -23.58 -1.86 -44.86
CA SER A 298 -24.93 -2.24 -44.42
C SER A 298 -24.87 -2.84 -43.03
N TYR A 299 -25.90 -2.60 -42.22
CA TYR A 299 -25.99 -3.10 -40.85
C TYR A 299 -27.37 -3.65 -40.54
N THR A 300 -27.42 -4.58 -39.61
CA THR A 300 -28.65 -5.16 -39.06
C THR A 300 -28.49 -5.36 -37.56
N CYS A 301 -29.52 -5.06 -36.77
CA CYS A 301 -29.48 -5.09 -35.30
C CYS A 301 -30.87 -5.20 -34.68
N ASP A 302 -30.96 -5.50 -33.39
CA ASP A 302 -32.21 -5.61 -32.64
C ASP A 302 -32.34 -4.45 -31.64
N LEU A 303 -33.14 -3.43 -31.97
CA LEU A 303 -33.36 -2.25 -31.12
C LEU A 303 -34.31 -2.57 -29.97
N ILE A 304 -33.99 -2.15 -28.74
CA ILE A 304 -34.87 -2.31 -27.57
C ILE A 304 -35.81 -1.12 -27.49
N SER A 305 -37.11 -1.37 -27.69
CA SER A 305 -38.17 -0.36 -27.64
C SER A 305 -38.73 -0.17 -26.23
N HIS A 306 -39.43 0.94 -26.01
CA HIS A 306 -40.17 1.18 -24.77
C HIS A 306 -41.15 0.03 -24.48
N GLY A 307 -41.07 -0.56 -23.28
CA GLY A 307 -41.78 -1.79 -22.92
C GLY A 307 -40.96 -3.09 -23.06
N GLY A 308 -39.67 -3.00 -23.38
CA GLY A 308 -38.74 -4.15 -23.36
C GLY A 308 -38.83 -5.09 -24.58
N ARG A 309 -39.58 -4.71 -25.62
CA ARG A 309 -39.69 -5.50 -26.86
C ARG A 309 -38.52 -5.16 -27.78
N THR A 310 -38.03 -6.16 -28.52
CA THR A 310 -36.94 -6.00 -29.49
C THR A 310 -37.49 -5.91 -30.91
N VAL A 311 -37.04 -4.91 -31.67
CA VAL A 311 -37.46 -4.64 -33.04
C VAL A 311 -36.25 -4.78 -33.96
N ARG A 312 -36.34 -5.63 -34.99
CA ARG A 312 -35.27 -5.75 -35.99
C ARG A 312 -35.18 -4.47 -36.80
N ALA A 313 -34.00 -3.88 -36.84
CA ALA A 313 -33.67 -2.72 -37.66
C ALA A 313 -32.53 -3.05 -38.62
N ALA A 314 -32.55 -2.39 -39.78
CA ALA A 314 -31.50 -2.47 -40.78
C ALA A 314 -31.29 -1.08 -41.39
N GLY A 315 -30.08 -0.82 -41.86
CA GLY A 315 -29.75 0.42 -42.57
C GLY A 315 -28.51 0.23 -43.43
N SER A 316 -28.29 1.18 -44.35
CA SER A 316 -27.09 1.21 -45.17
C SER A 316 -26.67 2.65 -45.47
N PHE A 317 -25.37 2.85 -45.61
CA PHE A 317 -24.76 4.13 -45.96
C PHE A 317 -23.42 3.90 -46.68
N THR A 318 -23.02 4.86 -47.51
CA THR A 318 -21.73 4.82 -48.21
C THR A 318 -20.74 5.73 -47.50
N VAL A 319 -19.59 5.18 -47.13
CA VAL A 319 -18.44 5.96 -46.68
C VAL A 319 -17.80 6.59 -47.90
N ALA A 320 -18.19 7.83 -48.20
CA ALA A 320 -17.62 8.64 -49.27
C ALA A 320 -16.85 9.82 -48.70
N VAL A 321 -15.64 10.05 -49.21
CA VAL A 321 -14.70 11.03 -48.67
C VAL A 321 -14.22 11.97 -49.78
N PRO A 322 -14.17 13.30 -49.54
CA PRO A 322 -13.66 14.24 -50.54
C PRO A 322 -12.18 13.97 -50.86
N VAL A 323 -11.80 14.21 -52.10
CA VAL A 323 -10.39 14.24 -52.53
C VAL A 323 -10.00 15.68 -52.75
N SER A 324 -9.05 16.19 -51.95
CA SER A 324 -8.61 17.58 -52.03
C SER A 324 -7.10 17.70 -52.16
N THR A 325 -6.63 18.80 -52.75
CA THR A 325 -5.22 19.22 -52.67
C THR A 325 -4.96 20.19 -51.53
N ALA A 326 -6.01 20.72 -50.89
CA ALA A 326 -5.88 21.52 -49.68
C ALA A 326 -5.65 20.61 -48.46
N PRO A 327 -4.90 21.06 -47.44
CA PRO A 327 -4.81 20.36 -46.17
C PRO A 327 -6.18 20.41 -45.48
N ALA A 328 -6.95 19.32 -45.57
CA ALA A 328 -8.21 19.21 -44.85
C ALA A 328 -7.94 19.07 -43.34
N VAL A 329 -8.84 19.63 -42.55
CA VAL A 329 -8.87 19.39 -41.10
C VAL A 329 -9.10 17.90 -40.88
N ARG A 330 -8.12 17.23 -40.25
CA ARG A 330 -8.27 15.83 -39.84
C ARG A 330 -9.26 15.78 -38.69
N ASP A 331 -10.14 14.79 -38.69
CA ASP A 331 -10.98 14.49 -37.54
C ASP A 331 -10.09 13.87 -36.45
N VAL A 332 -9.61 14.71 -35.53
CA VAL A 332 -8.63 14.35 -34.50
C VAL A 332 -9.15 13.24 -33.59
N ASP A 333 -10.45 13.28 -33.26
CA ASP A 333 -11.10 12.27 -32.42
C ASP A 333 -11.15 10.92 -33.15
N ALA A 334 -11.38 10.93 -34.46
CA ALA A 334 -11.31 9.73 -35.29
C ALA A 334 -9.89 9.19 -35.47
N VAL A 335 -8.88 10.05 -35.66
CA VAL A 335 -7.48 9.56 -35.69
C VAL A 335 -7.11 8.92 -34.34
N ARG A 336 -7.49 9.55 -33.22
CA ARG A 336 -7.29 9.04 -31.85
C ARG A 336 -7.97 7.70 -31.60
N GLN A 337 -9.23 7.53 -32.02
CA GLN A 337 -9.95 6.26 -31.85
C GLN A 337 -9.36 5.14 -32.73
N ALA A 338 -9.01 5.43 -33.99
CA ALA A 338 -8.40 4.45 -34.88
C ALA A 338 -7.04 3.95 -34.35
N ALA A 339 -6.23 4.87 -33.80
CA ALA A 339 -5.00 4.56 -33.11
C ALA A 339 -5.20 3.61 -31.91
N ARG A 340 -6.18 3.85 -31.04
CA ARG A 340 -6.48 2.96 -29.89
C ARG A 340 -6.80 1.53 -30.34
N LEU A 341 -7.61 1.39 -31.40
CA LEU A 341 -7.96 0.08 -31.95
C LEU A 341 -6.76 -0.61 -32.61
N ARG A 342 -5.91 0.12 -33.35
CA ARG A 342 -4.65 -0.43 -33.90
C ARG A 342 -3.69 -0.91 -32.82
N VAL A 343 -3.52 -0.16 -31.73
CA VAL A 343 -2.73 -0.57 -30.55
C VAL A 343 -3.27 -1.89 -29.99
N ALA A 344 -4.59 -1.97 -29.78
CA ALA A 344 -5.20 -3.12 -29.13
C ALA A 344 -5.15 -4.38 -30.01
N ALA A 345 -5.31 -4.22 -31.34
CA ALA A 345 -5.06 -5.27 -32.33
C ALA A 345 -3.60 -5.77 -32.29
N ALA A 346 -2.62 -4.85 -32.30
CA ALA A 346 -1.20 -5.20 -32.29
C ALA A 346 -0.77 -5.93 -31.01
N LYS A 347 -1.32 -5.54 -29.84
CA LYS A 347 -1.09 -6.27 -28.57
C LYS A 347 -1.61 -7.70 -28.63
N GLU A 348 -2.77 -7.94 -29.25
CA GLU A 348 -3.29 -9.30 -29.47
C GLU A 348 -2.40 -10.08 -30.45
N ASP A 349 -2.01 -9.48 -31.56
CA ASP A 349 -1.16 -10.12 -32.56
C ASP A 349 0.19 -10.52 -31.95
N ALA A 350 0.77 -9.66 -31.10
CA ALA A 350 2.00 -9.94 -30.37
C ALA A 350 1.89 -11.15 -29.44
N VAL A 351 0.80 -11.27 -28.67
CA VAL A 351 0.56 -12.46 -27.84
C VAL A 351 0.41 -13.71 -28.71
N ARG A 352 -0.34 -13.64 -29.82
CA ARG A 352 -0.51 -14.78 -30.74
C ARG A 352 0.81 -15.25 -31.35
N HIS A 353 1.66 -14.32 -31.80
CA HIS A 353 3.00 -14.65 -32.29
C HIS A 353 3.90 -15.23 -31.19
N TYR A 354 3.82 -14.71 -29.97
CA TYR A 354 4.60 -15.22 -28.84
C TYR A 354 4.21 -16.64 -28.43
N ASP A 355 2.91 -16.92 -28.35
CA ASP A 355 2.39 -18.26 -28.03
C ASP A 355 2.75 -19.30 -29.11
N ALA A 356 2.86 -18.85 -30.37
CA ALA A 356 3.39 -19.64 -31.47
C ALA A 356 4.94 -19.77 -31.47
N LEU A 357 5.62 -19.26 -30.45
CA LEU A 357 7.09 -19.19 -30.32
C LEU A 357 7.80 -18.30 -31.37
N HIS A 358 7.04 -17.47 -32.10
CA HIS A 358 7.55 -16.52 -33.09
C HIS A 358 7.88 -15.16 -32.43
N THR A 359 8.83 -15.17 -31.49
CA THR A 359 9.17 -13.98 -30.68
C THR A 359 9.57 -12.75 -31.50
N LYS A 360 10.22 -12.94 -32.66
CA LYS A 360 10.61 -11.85 -33.57
C LYS A 360 9.41 -11.17 -34.23
N ASP A 361 8.37 -11.93 -34.58
CA ASP A 361 7.16 -11.37 -35.17
C ASP A 361 6.39 -10.57 -34.09
N ALA A 362 6.37 -11.09 -32.85
CA ALA A 362 5.79 -10.40 -31.69
C ALA A 362 6.51 -9.08 -31.36
N GLU A 363 7.84 -9.07 -31.40
CA GLU A 363 8.64 -7.84 -31.31
C GLU A 363 8.29 -6.85 -32.43
N ALA A 364 8.29 -7.33 -33.69
CA ALA A 364 8.09 -6.49 -34.87
C ALA A 364 6.71 -5.83 -34.92
N VAL A 365 5.62 -6.58 -34.67
CA VAL A 365 4.25 -6.03 -34.70
C VAL A 365 4.04 -5.01 -33.57
N THR A 366 4.62 -5.27 -32.39
CA THR A 366 4.51 -4.37 -31.24
C THR A 366 5.24 -3.05 -31.50
N ARG A 367 6.47 -3.11 -32.03
CA ARG A 367 7.27 -1.91 -32.34
C ARG A 367 6.67 -1.10 -33.50
N ALA A 368 6.18 -1.77 -34.54
CA ALA A 368 5.50 -1.10 -35.66
C ALA A 368 4.24 -0.33 -35.23
N ALA A 369 3.49 -0.82 -34.23
CA ALA A 369 2.34 -0.11 -33.69
C ALA A 369 2.74 1.14 -32.89
N ALA A 370 3.84 1.11 -32.12
CA ALA A 370 4.37 2.27 -31.42
C ALA A 370 4.83 3.36 -32.41
N ASP A 371 5.56 2.96 -33.46
CA ASP A 371 6.05 3.87 -34.50
C ASP A 371 4.90 4.46 -35.34
N GLY A 372 3.81 3.72 -35.54
CA GLY A 372 2.60 4.22 -36.19
C GLY A 372 1.95 5.40 -35.44
N LEU A 373 1.97 5.40 -34.11
CA LEU A 373 1.47 6.51 -33.29
C LEU A 373 2.35 7.77 -33.45
N ARG A 374 3.67 7.58 -33.40
CA ARG A 374 4.68 8.64 -33.57
C ARG A 374 4.57 9.31 -34.95
N GLN A 375 4.46 8.50 -36.02
CA GLN A 375 4.33 9.01 -37.39
C GLN A 375 3.07 9.86 -37.62
N GLN A 376 2.02 9.62 -36.83
CA GLN A 376 0.78 10.39 -36.87
C GLN A 376 0.77 11.59 -35.92
N GLN A 377 1.85 11.81 -35.14
CA GLN A 377 1.97 12.82 -34.07
C GLN A 377 0.89 12.69 -32.98
N LEU A 378 0.24 11.53 -32.92
CA LEU A 378 -0.75 11.19 -31.90
C LEU A 378 -0.12 10.89 -30.54
N ASP A 379 1.18 10.64 -30.55
CA ASP A 379 1.96 10.59 -29.33
C ASP A 379 2.07 11.97 -28.65
N GLU A 380 1.60 13.07 -29.27
CA GLU A 380 1.31 14.35 -28.60
C GLU A 380 -0.01 14.34 -27.81
N GLU A 381 -0.62 13.18 -27.56
CA GLU A 381 -1.70 13.01 -26.60
C GLU A 381 -1.32 12.03 -25.50
N PHE A 382 -1.51 12.44 -24.24
CA PHE A 382 -1.07 11.68 -23.07
C PHE A 382 -1.57 10.23 -23.08
N ASP A 383 -2.84 10.02 -23.41
CA ASP A 383 -3.47 8.70 -23.34
C ASP A 383 -2.95 7.74 -24.41
N LEU A 384 -2.54 8.24 -25.58
CA LEU A 384 -2.04 7.43 -26.69
C LEU A 384 -0.56 7.17 -26.58
N ALA A 385 0.20 8.15 -26.10
CA ALA A 385 1.63 7.99 -25.96
C ALA A 385 1.96 7.08 -24.75
N GLU A 386 1.06 6.95 -23.75
CA GLU A 386 1.12 5.90 -22.72
C GLU A 386 1.06 4.50 -23.37
N GLU A 387 0.24 4.34 -24.42
CA GLU A 387 0.16 3.08 -25.17
C GLU A 387 1.40 2.87 -26.05
N ALA A 388 1.96 3.91 -26.66
CA ALA A 388 3.22 3.83 -27.43
C ALA A 388 4.37 3.30 -26.55
N ALA A 389 4.62 3.94 -25.41
CA ALA A 389 5.66 3.51 -24.47
C ALA A 389 5.38 2.09 -23.90
N GLN A 390 4.10 1.73 -23.76
CA GLN A 390 3.70 0.39 -23.34
C GLN A 390 4.06 -0.68 -24.38
N LEU A 391 3.88 -0.37 -25.67
CA LEU A 391 4.24 -1.24 -26.77
C LEU A 391 5.76 -1.42 -26.83
N ASP A 392 6.57 -0.36 -26.76
CA ASP A 392 8.04 -0.48 -26.79
C ASP A 392 8.55 -1.41 -25.66
N TYR A 393 8.06 -1.23 -24.42
CA TYR A 393 8.40 -2.10 -23.28
C TYR A 393 8.15 -3.59 -23.58
N TYR A 394 7.02 -3.93 -24.21
CA TYR A 394 6.72 -5.32 -24.56
C TYR A 394 7.58 -5.82 -25.73
N ALA A 395 7.85 -4.97 -26.74
CA ALA A 395 8.75 -5.29 -27.84
C ALA A 395 10.14 -5.72 -27.33
N ASP A 396 10.70 -4.96 -26.39
CA ASP A 396 12.01 -5.25 -25.81
C ASP A 396 12.01 -6.51 -24.92
N ARG A 397 10.88 -6.84 -24.28
CA ARG A 397 10.71 -8.12 -23.54
C ARG A 397 10.61 -9.33 -24.47
N PHE A 398 9.98 -9.20 -25.64
CA PHE A 398 10.01 -10.24 -26.68
C PHE A 398 11.43 -10.46 -27.20
N ALA A 399 12.18 -9.38 -27.45
CA ALA A 399 13.59 -9.43 -27.87
C ALA A 399 14.50 -10.09 -26.82
N ALA A 400 14.25 -9.82 -25.53
CA ALA A 400 15.05 -10.31 -24.40
C ALA A 400 14.79 -11.78 -24.01
N GLY A 401 13.99 -12.54 -24.78
CA GLY A 401 13.76 -13.98 -24.57
C GLY A 401 12.38 -14.35 -24.01
N GLY A 402 11.44 -13.41 -23.91
CA GLY A 402 10.02 -13.69 -23.65
C GLY A 402 9.43 -13.06 -22.38
N LEU A 403 8.11 -13.22 -22.24
CA LEU A 403 7.34 -12.67 -21.12
C LEU A 403 7.25 -13.67 -19.97
N SER A 404 7.06 -13.14 -18.75
CA SER A 404 6.56 -13.95 -17.64
C SER A 404 5.07 -14.24 -17.81
N GLY A 405 4.55 -15.29 -17.18
CA GLY A 405 3.11 -15.60 -17.16
C GLY A 405 2.24 -14.38 -16.77
N PRO A 406 2.54 -13.65 -15.67
CA PRO A 406 1.83 -12.44 -15.30
C PRO A 406 1.93 -11.29 -16.34
N ASP A 407 3.10 -11.07 -16.95
CA ASP A 407 3.26 -10.04 -17.99
C ASP A 407 2.40 -10.36 -19.21
N ARG A 408 2.35 -11.65 -19.61
CA ARG A 408 1.52 -12.16 -20.72
C ARG A 408 0.03 -11.95 -20.44
N LYS A 409 -0.45 -12.35 -19.26
CA LYS A 409 -1.85 -12.15 -18.84
C LYS A 409 -2.23 -10.67 -18.89
N THR A 410 -1.39 -9.81 -18.30
CA THR A 410 -1.56 -8.35 -18.33
C THR A 410 -1.65 -7.79 -19.76
N LEU A 411 -0.83 -8.29 -20.69
CA LEU A 411 -0.88 -7.88 -22.10
C LEU A 411 -2.16 -8.35 -22.81
N ARG A 412 -2.63 -9.57 -22.50
CA ARG A 412 -3.85 -10.16 -23.07
C ARG A 412 -5.11 -9.41 -22.65
N ASP A 413 -5.27 -9.12 -21.34
CA ASP A 413 -6.38 -8.29 -20.84
C ASP A 413 -6.36 -6.89 -21.47
N GLN A 414 -5.22 -6.20 -21.48
CA GLN A 414 -5.10 -4.87 -22.10
C GLN A 414 -5.52 -4.86 -23.58
N ALA A 415 -5.17 -5.92 -24.33
CA ALA A 415 -5.59 -6.06 -25.73
C ALA A 415 -7.11 -6.20 -25.84
N TYR A 416 -7.76 -6.94 -24.94
CA TYR A 416 -9.22 -7.12 -24.92
C TYR A 416 -9.97 -5.84 -24.52
N GLN A 417 -9.57 -5.16 -23.44
CA GLN A 417 -10.21 -3.91 -23.02
C GLN A 417 -10.08 -2.81 -24.09
N GLY A 418 -8.91 -2.70 -24.74
CA GLY A 418 -8.66 -1.70 -25.78
C GLY A 418 -9.46 -1.88 -27.08
N ARG A 419 -10.02 -3.07 -27.33
CA ARG A 419 -10.86 -3.39 -28.50
C ARG A 419 -12.36 -3.16 -28.27
N THR A 420 -12.79 -3.03 -27.01
CA THR A 420 -14.19 -3.23 -26.63
C THR A 420 -14.94 -1.99 -26.14
N ARG A 421 -14.32 -0.98 -25.49
CA ARG A 421 -15.07 0.16 -24.87
C ARG A 421 -14.36 1.53 -24.88
N GLY A 422 -15.14 2.60 -24.68
CA GLY A 422 -14.69 3.98 -24.46
C GLY A 422 -14.13 4.24 -23.04
N ARG A 423 -13.31 5.30 -22.87
CA ARG A 423 -12.43 5.47 -21.70
C ARG A 423 -13.09 6.07 -20.45
N ASP A 424 -14.30 6.62 -20.57
CA ASP A 424 -14.97 7.35 -19.48
C ASP A 424 -15.77 6.43 -18.54
N ASP A 425 -16.30 5.31 -19.04
CA ASP A 425 -17.00 4.27 -18.24
C ASP A 425 -16.05 3.42 -17.36
N LEU A 426 -14.74 3.73 -17.41
CA LEU A 426 -13.65 2.93 -16.84
C LEU A 426 -13.13 3.51 -15.51
N ALA A 427 -13.98 4.13 -14.69
CA ALA A 427 -13.58 4.65 -13.37
C ALA A 427 -13.19 3.55 -12.35
N ALA A 428 -13.61 2.30 -12.60
CA ALA A 428 -13.68 1.26 -11.57
C ALA A 428 -13.20 -0.15 -12.01
N ARG A 429 -12.38 -0.28 -13.06
CA ARG A 429 -11.88 -1.59 -13.55
C ARG A 429 -10.36 -1.61 -13.63
N GLY A 430 -9.74 -2.60 -12.98
CA GLY A 430 -8.34 -3.01 -13.17
C GLY A 430 -7.30 -1.89 -13.12
N SER A 431 -6.88 -1.46 -11.92
CA SER A 431 -5.57 -0.82 -11.80
C SER A 431 -4.51 -1.90 -12.00
N GLY A 432 -4.17 -2.18 -13.27
CA GLY A 432 -3.28 -3.28 -13.64
C GLY A 432 -2.00 -3.26 -12.83
N GLY A 433 -1.84 -4.26 -11.96
CA GLY A 433 -0.67 -4.51 -11.13
C GLY A 433 0.54 -4.95 -11.95
N GLY A 434 0.96 -4.08 -12.85
CA GLY A 434 2.16 -4.24 -13.64
C GLY A 434 3.39 -4.21 -12.74
N SER A 435 4.09 -5.33 -12.64
CA SER A 435 5.23 -5.47 -11.74
C SER A 435 6.38 -4.59 -12.20
N ALA A 436 6.71 -3.54 -11.44
CA ALA A 436 7.84 -2.68 -11.77
C ALA A 436 9.20 -3.40 -11.63
N HIS A 437 9.21 -4.66 -11.16
CA HIS A 437 10.38 -5.55 -11.05
C HIS A 437 10.93 -6.04 -12.39
N SER A 438 10.20 -5.89 -13.50
CA SER A 438 10.65 -6.25 -14.85
C SER A 438 11.55 -5.20 -15.50
N LEU A 439 11.51 -3.95 -15.01
CA LEU A 439 12.35 -2.86 -15.49
C LEU A 439 13.79 -2.96 -14.97
N PRO A 440 14.79 -2.48 -15.72
CA PRO A 440 16.13 -2.26 -15.19
C PRO A 440 16.06 -1.36 -13.95
N THR A 441 16.66 -1.77 -12.84
CA THR A 441 16.66 -0.96 -11.62
C THR A 441 17.85 0.01 -11.61
N THR A 442 17.60 1.27 -11.27
CA THR A 442 18.65 2.23 -10.93
C THR A 442 18.52 2.65 -9.46
N ALA A 443 19.65 2.90 -8.81
CA ALA A 443 19.69 3.43 -7.44
C ALA A 443 19.62 4.97 -7.42
N GLU A 444 19.93 5.62 -8.53
CA GLU A 444 20.08 7.08 -8.64
C GLU A 444 19.46 7.61 -9.94
N VAL A 445 19.09 8.89 -9.94
CA VAL A 445 18.46 9.59 -11.07
C VAL A 445 19.47 10.00 -12.15
N GLY A 446 20.71 10.28 -11.75
CA GLY A 446 21.79 10.69 -12.66
C GLY A 446 21.47 12.00 -13.41
N ASN A 447 21.77 12.03 -14.71
CA ASN A 447 21.36 13.13 -15.60
C ASN A 447 19.89 13.03 -16.06
N GLY A 448 19.17 11.99 -15.62
CA GLY A 448 17.78 11.76 -15.96
C GLY A 448 16.81 12.59 -15.12
N VAL A 449 15.54 12.27 -15.27
CA VAL A 449 14.42 12.91 -14.57
C VAL A 449 13.68 11.87 -13.73
N GLU A 450 13.42 12.21 -12.47
CA GLU A 450 12.70 11.37 -11.52
C GLU A 450 11.19 11.59 -11.65
N VAL A 451 10.45 10.49 -11.73
CA VAL A 451 9.00 10.47 -11.91
C VAL A 451 8.37 9.42 -10.99
N ARG A 452 7.21 9.70 -10.39
CA ARG A 452 6.58 8.84 -9.35
C ARG A 452 5.21 8.37 -9.78
N CYS A 453 4.89 7.10 -9.56
CA CYS A 453 3.54 6.57 -9.69
C CYS A 453 2.73 6.83 -8.42
N VAL A 454 1.64 7.57 -8.55
CA VAL A 454 0.68 7.91 -7.48
C VAL A 454 -0.71 7.36 -7.80
N ARG A 455 -1.52 7.16 -6.75
CA ARG A 455 -2.94 6.80 -6.90
C ARG A 455 -3.80 8.06 -6.80
N ASP A 456 -4.41 8.44 -7.91
CA ASP A 456 -5.25 9.63 -8.08
C ASP A 456 -6.61 9.21 -8.66
N GLY A 457 -7.71 9.63 -8.02
CA GLY A 457 -9.08 9.27 -8.45
C GLY A 457 -9.31 7.76 -8.61
N GLY A 458 -8.61 6.93 -7.83
CA GLY A 458 -8.61 5.46 -7.93
C GLY A 458 -7.62 4.86 -8.94
N LYS A 459 -7.10 5.65 -9.90
CA LYS A 459 -6.21 5.18 -10.99
C LYS A 459 -4.72 5.45 -10.68
N LEU A 460 -3.83 4.70 -11.34
CA LEU A 460 -2.38 4.88 -11.23
C LEU A 460 -1.86 5.83 -12.31
N ARG A 461 -1.34 6.99 -11.90
CA ARG A 461 -0.76 8.01 -12.79
C ARG A 461 0.70 8.26 -12.43
N VAL A 462 1.50 8.72 -13.39
CA VAL A 462 2.89 9.12 -13.14
C VAL A 462 3.02 10.63 -13.27
N GLU A 463 3.73 11.25 -12.32
CA GLU A 463 3.94 12.70 -12.21
C GLU A 463 5.45 13.01 -12.09
N PRO A 464 5.92 14.20 -12.50
CA PRO A 464 7.33 14.56 -12.41
C PRO A 464 7.69 14.97 -10.98
N VAL A 465 8.76 14.38 -10.45
CA VAL A 465 9.27 14.67 -9.09
C VAL A 465 10.40 15.69 -9.12
N SER A 466 11.27 15.62 -10.14
CA SER A 466 12.36 16.57 -10.36
C SER A 466 11.86 18.00 -10.58
N ALA A 467 12.61 18.98 -10.06
CA ALA A 467 12.33 20.40 -10.27
C ALA A 467 12.59 20.82 -11.72
N GLY A 468 11.87 21.86 -12.18
CA GLY A 468 11.93 22.35 -13.57
C GLY A 468 10.80 21.84 -14.48
N PHE A 469 9.90 21.01 -13.95
CA PHE A 469 8.75 20.45 -14.62
C PHE A 469 7.46 20.75 -13.83
N GLU A 470 6.37 21.04 -14.53
CA GLU A 470 5.07 21.38 -13.92
C GLU A 470 4.43 20.13 -13.30
N ARG A 471 4.08 20.20 -12.01
CA ARG A 471 3.57 19.04 -11.26
C ARG A 471 2.14 18.64 -11.62
N GLU A 472 1.36 19.55 -12.18
CA GLU A 472 0.01 19.28 -12.67
C GLU A 472 0.02 18.55 -14.03
N PHE A 473 1.15 18.61 -14.75
CA PHE A 473 1.33 17.92 -16.02
C PHE A 473 1.73 16.47 -15.76
N ARG A 474 1.07 15.55 -16.46
CA ARG A 474 1.27 14.12 -16.29
C ARG A 474 2.55 13.66 -17.01
N VAL A 475 3.19 12.59 -16.52
CA VAL A 475 4.33 11.95 -17.20
C VAL A 475 3.88 10.69 -17.91
N LEU A 476 4.26 10.62 -19.17
CA LEU A 476 3.91 9.54 -20.06
C LEU A 476 4.66 8.27 -19.69
N PHE A 477 3.94 7.19 -19.41
CA PHE A 477 4.56 6.02 -18.79
C PHE A 477 3.84 4.72 -19.13
N PRO A 478 4.52 3.57 -19.27
CA PRO A 478 3.84 2.28 -19.45
C PRO A 478 2.93 1.97 -18.24
N ARG A 479 1.77 1.35 -18.46
CA ARG A 479 0.86 0.87 -17.38
C ARG A 479 1.37 -0.42 -16.73
N ALA A 480 1.92 -1.35 -17.50
CA ALA A 480 2.39 -2.66 -17.05
C ALA A 480 3.67 -2.62 -16.19
N VAL A 481 4.13 -1.42 -15.83
CA VAL A 481 5.22 -1.21 -14.86
C VAL A 481 4.84 -0.21 -13.78
N ARG A 482 3.60 0.33 -13.79
CA ARG A 482 3.09 1.28 -12.79
C ARG A 482 2.71 0.56 -11.51
N GLU A 483 3.38 0.93 -10.43
CA GLU A 483 3.17 0.36 -9.11
C GLU A 483 3.03 1.53 -8.11
N PRO A 484 1.95 1.60 -7.31
CA PRO A 484 1.67 2.78 -6.48
C PRO A 484 2.78 3.02 -5.45
N GLY A 485 3.31 4.24 -5.40
CA GLY A 485 4.44 4.62 -4.55
C GLY A 485 5.81 4.23 -5.12
N VAL A 486 5.88 3.59 -6.29
CA VAL A 486 7.15 3.34 -6.97
C VAL A 486 7.58 4.56 -7.77
N HIS A 487 8.89 4.83 -7.70
CA HIS A 487 9.57 5.89 -8.44
C HIS A 487 10.34 5.28 -9.62
N TYR A 488 10.60 6.10 -10.63
CA TYR A 488 11.32 5.73 -11.85
C TYR A 488 12.24 6.86 -12.30
N VAL A 489 13.19 6.51 -13.15
CA VAL A 489 14.12 7.41 -13.81
C VAL A 489 13.98 7.20 -15.31
N VAL A 490 13.94 8.31 -16.03
CA VAL A 490 13.99 8.39 -17.49
C VAL A 490 15.13 9.31 -17.87
N ASP A 491 15.77 9.17 -19.03
CA ASP A 491 16.99 9.93 -19.32
C ASP A 491 16.71 11.42 -19.65
N GLY A 492 15.45 11.77 -19.93
CA GLY A 492 14.95 13.15 -20.01
C GLY A 492 13.42 13.22 -19.92
N LEU A 493 12.87 14.41 -19.66
CA LEU A 493 11.46 14.72 -19.91
C LEU A 493 11.38 15.84 -20.93
N GLU A 494 10.79 15.55 -22.08
CA GLU A 494 10.50 16.51 -23.12
C GLU A 494 9.03 16.94 -23.00
N LEU A 495 8.78 18.24 -23.00
CA LEU A 495 7.41 18.75 -23.03
C LEU A 495 6.80 18.38 -24.39
N SER A 496 5.62 17.77 -24.38
CA SER A 496 4.79 17.55 -25.57
C SER A 496 4.70 18.83 -26.42
N ALA A 497 4.64 18.68 -27.74
CA ALA A 497 4.62 19.80 -28.69
C ALA A 497 3.41 20.74 -28.51
N ASN A 498 2.33 20.25 -27.86
CA ASN A 498 1.16 21.06 -27.48
C ASN A 498 1.21 21.62 -26.05
N GLY A 499 2.25 21.31 -25.27
CA GLY A 499 2.49 21.85 -23.94
C GLY A 499 1.63 21.27 -22.81
N THR A 500 1.06 20.06 -22.95
CA THR A 500 0.05 19.54 -22.00
C THR A 500 0.51 18.40 -21.09
N PHE A 501 1.64 17.73 -21.41
CA PHE A 501 2.25 16.67 -20.60
C PHE A 501 3.73 16.46 -20.98
N TYR A 502 4.42 15.58 -20.24
CA TYR A 502 5.83 15.25 -20.48
C TYR A 502 6.02 13.84 -21.04
N LYS A 503 6.83 13.74 -22.11
CA LYS A 503 7.31 12.48 -22.71
C LYS A 503 8.68 12.11 -22.10
N PRO A 504 8.90 10.86 -21.68
CA PRO A 504 10.23 10.39 -21.32
C PRO A 504 11.08 10.17 -22.57
N SER A 505 12.30 10.70 -22.56
CA SER A 505 13.34 10.30 -23.51
C SER A 505 14.32 9.32 -22.85
N GLY A 506 14.84 8.39 -23.65
CA GLY A 506 15.74 7.32 -23.21
C GLY A 506 15.08 6.21 -22.39
N ALA A 507 15.89 5.47 -21.63
CA ALA A 507 15.51 4.20 -21.05
C ALA A 507 14.82 4.36 -19.68
N ILE A 508 13.62 3.75 -19.55
CA ILE A 508 12.86 3.73 -18.30
C ILE A 508 13.49 2.74 -17.31
N LYS A 509 13.86 3.23 -16.14
CA LYS A 509 14.50 2.45 -15.06
C LYS A 509 13.70 2.59 -13.77
N ARG A 510 13.44 1.50 -13.04
CA ARG A 510 12.80 1.60 -11.72
C ARG A 510 13.79 2.15 -10.68
N LEU A 511 13.39 3.17 -9.95
CA LEU A 511 14.19 3.78 -8.90
C LEU A 511 13.96 3.03 -7.58
N THR A 512 14.88 2.12 -7.24
CA THR A 512 14.72 1.23 -6.08
C THR A 512 15.07 1.92 -4.77
N LYS A 513 14.08 2.61 -4.19
CA LYS A 513 14.11 3.18 -2.84
C LYS A 513 13.19 2.34 -1.93
N PRO A 514 13.72 1.50 -1.01
CA PRO A 514 12.95 0.35 -0.50
C PRO A 514 12.30 0.51 0.89
N THR A 515 11.67 -0.62 1.30
CA THR A 515 10.80 -1.06 2.43
C THR A 515 9.44 -0.41 2.70
N ALA A 516 8.51 -1.31 3.05
CA ALA A 516 7.06 -1.19 3.21
C ALA A 516 6.72 -1.20 4.73
N VAL A 517 5.51 -1.39 5.29
CA VAL A 517 4.09 -1.07 5.04
C VAL A 517 3.35 -1.57 6.30
N HIS A 518 2.71 -0.72 7.11
CA HIS A 518 1.24 -0.82 7.15
C HIS A 518 0.54 0.54 7.18
N SER A 519 -0.28 0.76 6.13
CA SER A 519 -1.02 1.97 5.73
C SER A 519 -0.18 3.26 5.70
N ALA A 520 0.14 3.74 4.50
CA ALA A 520 1.09 4.81 4.25
C ALA A 520 0.43 6.04 3.62
N ASP A 521 0.88 7.21 4.02
CA ASP A 521 0.75 8.45 3.26
C ASP A 521 1.74 8.36 2.07
N PRO A 522 1.29 8.43 0.80
CA PRO A 522 2.18 8.30 -0.35
C PRO A 522 3.11 9.51 -0.55
N SER A 523 2.90 10.62 0.16
CA SER A 523 3.90 11.70 0.29
C SER A 523 5.03 11.35 1.27
N ASP A 524 4.92 10.21 1.97
CA ASP A 524 5.78 9.80 3.07
C ASP A 524 5.94 8.26 3.11
N PRO A 525 6.46 7.61 2.05
CA PRO A 525 6.49 6.15 1.93
C PRO A 525 7.27 5.46 3.06
N LEU A 526 8.30 6.12 3.58
CA LEU A 526 9.09 5.67 4.73
C LEU A 526 8.49 6.09 6.08
N LYS A 527 7.33 6.74 6.07
CA LYS A 527 6.65 7.39 7.20
C LYS A 527 7.57 8.32 8.02
N LEU A 528 8.41 9.14 7.37
CA LEU A 528 9.36 10.01 8.08
C LEU A 528 8.69 11.20 8.79
N THR A 529 7.52 11.65 8.34
CA THR A 529 6.81 12.82 8.91
C THR A 529 6.56 12.66 10.41
N GLU A 530 6.08 11.49 10.83
CA GLU A 530 5.90 11.12 12.25
C GLU A 530 7.23 11.02 13.01
N LEU A 531 8.34 10.63 12.35
CA LEU A 531 9.66 10.50 12.98
C LEU A 531 10.28 11.85 13.33
N PHE A 532 9.99 12.90 12.54
CA PHE A 532 10.48 14.25 12.78
C PHE A 532 9.54 15.10 13.66
N ALA A 533 8.31 14.67 13.93
CA ALA A 533 7.39 15.39 14.81
C ALA A 533 7.97 15.59 16.23
N GLY A 534 7.66 16.73 16.86
CA GLY A 534 8.12 17.10 18.21
C GLY A 534 9.44 17.86 18.24
N GLY A 535 9.64 18.82 17.33
CA GLY A 535 10.82 19.71 17.25
C GLY A 535 11.73 19.45 16.03
N GLY A 536 11.55 18.34 15.33
CA GLY A 536 12.30 18.00 14.11
C GLY A 536 11.65 18.46 12.81
N GLU A 537 10.48 19.10 12.86
CA GLU A 537 9.73 19.57 11.69
C GLU A 537 10.54 20.50 10.77
N PRO A 538 11.43 21.40 11.26
CA PRO A 538 12.32 22.18 10.39
C PRO A 538 13.30 21.33 9.58
N TRP A 539 13.68 20.14 10.11
CA TRP A 539 14.58 19.20 9.45
C TRP A 539 13.87 18.29 8.46
N LEU A 540 12.58 18.03 8.65
CA LEU A 540 11.80 17.15 7.77
C LEU A 540 11.90 17.54 6.28
N PRO A 541 11.57 18.77 5.83
CA PRO A 541 11.62 19.11 4.39
C PRO A 541 13.05 19.11 3.82
N VAL A 542 14.07 19.17 4.68
CA VAL A 542 15.49 19.21 4.32
C VAL A 542 16.04 17.78 4.17
N LEU A 543 15.72 16.91 5.12
CA LEU A 543 16.30 15.58 5.23
C LEU A 543 15.41 14.50 4.61
N LYS A 544 14.07 14.63 4.67
CA LYS A 544 13.13 13.67 4.05
C LYS A 544 13.49 13.36 2.59
N PRO A 545 13.74 14.35 1.70
CA PRO A 545 14.11 14.04 0.32
C PRO A 545 15.42 13.27 0.22
N VAL A 546 16.39 13.56 1.08
CA VAL A 546 17.74 12.94 1.04
C VAL A 546 17.76 11.58 1.70
N ILE A 547 16.89 11.31 2.68
CA ILE A 547 16.69 9.99 3.29
C ILE A 547 15.90 9.09 2.35
N GLU A 548 14.80 9.62 1.79
CA GLU A 548 13.96 8.89 0.84
C GLU A 548 14.70 8.59 -0.45
N VAL A 549 15.61 9.45 -0.94
CA VAL A 549 16.39 9.18 -2.18
C VAL A 549 17.35 8.00 -2.05
N GLN A 550 17.74 7.59 -0.84
CA GLN A 550 18.78 6.59 -0.67
C GLN A 550 18.32 5.15 -1.02
N PRO A 551 19.19 4.34 -1.66
CA PRO A 551 18.95 2.91 -1.80
C PRO A 551 19.00 2.23 -0.43
N ARG A 552 18.24 1.14 -0.26
CA ARG A 552 18.11 0.39 1.01
C ARG A 552 17.52 1.19 2.18
N ALA A 553 16.99 2.40 1.94
CA ALA A 553 16.38 3.28 2.94
C ALA A 553 15.42 2.61 3.90
N GLY A 554 14.41 1.94 3.40
CA GLY A 554 13.45 1.31 4.28
C GLY A 554 14.06 0.22 5.15
N GLU A 555 15.15 -0.44 4.75
CA GLU A 555 15.81 -1.45 5.60
C GLU A 555 16.46 -0.78 6.82
N PHE A 556 16.74 0.53 6.72
CA PHE A 556 17.31 1.34 7.78
C PHE A 556 16.30 2.24 8.50
N ILE A 557 15.20 2.68 7.88
CA ILE A 557 14.26 3.66 8.47
C ILE A 557 12.77 3.46 8.14
N GLY A 558 12.43 2.48 7.30
CA GLY A 558 11.05 2.23 6.86
C GLY A 558 10.18 1.52 7.90
N PRO A 559 8.84 1.57 7.78
CA PRO A 559 7.93 1.12 8.83
C PRO A 559 7.98 -0.39 9.15
N ASN A 560 8.41 -1.24 8.21
CA ASN A 560 8.67 -2.69 8.43
C ASN A 560 10.16 -3.03 8.29
N ARG A 561 11.06 -2.09 8.60
CA ARG A 561 12.47 -2.42 8.75
C ARG A 561 12.64 -3.49 9.84
N ASP A 562 13.69 -4.30 9.73
CA ASP A 562 13.91 -5.40 10.66
C ASP A 562 14.06 -4.90 12.11
N ALA A 563 13.51 -5.66 13.07
CA ALA A 563 13.60 -5.36 14.49
C ALA A 563 15.05 -5.36 15.03
N ALA A 564 15.98 -6.00 14.31
CA ALA A 564 17.42 -5.94 14.57
C ALA A 564 18.05 -4.57 14.26
N VAL A 565 17.35 -3.63 13.61
CA VAL A 565 17.90 -2.30 13.26
C VAL A 565 17.62 -1.28 14.37
N VAL A 566 18.69 -0.83 15.02
CA VAL A 566 18.71 0.08 16.18
C VAL A 566 19.35 1.44 15.83
N PRO A 567 19.03 2.57 16.50
CA PRO A 567 18.04 2.77 17.59
C PRO A 567 16.62 2.47 17.09
N MET A 568 15.60 2.41 17.95
CA MET A 568 14.19 2.28 17.49
C MET A 568 13.87 3.30 16.38
N ARG A 569 12.94 2.96 15.48
CA ARG A 569 12.65 3.78 14.29
C ARG A 569 12.30 5.23 14.66
N GLU A 570 11.44 5.38 15.65
CA GLU A 570 10.95 6.63 16.26
C GLU A 570 12.04 7.41 17.05
N LEU A 571 13.21 6.80 17.26
CA LEU A 571 14.37 7.42 17.90
C LEU A 571 15.44 7.90 16.92
N THR A 572 15.36 7.56 15.62
CA THR A 572 16.50 7.73 14.70
C THR A 572 16.97 9.18 14.52
N PHE A 573 16.10 10.18 14.68
CA PHE A 573 16.40 11.60 14.47
C PHE A 573 16.43 12.47 15.74
N GLN A 574 16.47 11.86 16.93
CA GLN A 574 16.31 12.59 18.20
C GLN A 574 17.42 13.63 18.45
N ALA A 575 18.63 13.45 17.93
CA ALA A 575 19.68 14.47 18.03
C ALA A 575 19.33 15.83 17.38
N LEU A 576 18.35 15.90 16.48
CA LEU A 576 18.06 17.07 15.65
C LEU A 576 16.88 17.92 16.15
N LYS A 577 15.93 17.30 16.84
CA LYS A 577 14.72 17.96 17.36
C LYS A 577 14.95 19.09 18.38
N PRO A 578 16.03 19.11 19.19
CA PRO A 578 16.35 20.21 20.11
C PRO A 578 16.31 21.62 19.50
N ASN A 579 16.97 21.82 18.35
CA ASN A 579 17.27 23.14 17.82
C ASN A 579 17.18 23.18 16.27
N PRO A 580 16.72 24.32 15.70
CA PRO A 580 16.77 24.55 14.27
C PRO A 580 18.22 24.70 13.75
N PRO A 581 18.47 24.57 12.44
CA PRO A 581 19.81 24.46 11.86
C PRO A 581 20.79 25.57 12.24
N GLU A 582 20.34 26.82 12.34
CA GLU A 582 21.17 27.99 12.63
C GLU A 582 21.68 28.06 14.08
N LYS A 583 21.01 27.40 15.03
CA LYS A 583 21.33 27.49 16.47
C LYS A 583 22.43 26.54 16.95
N TRP A 584 22.87 25.60 16.12
CA TRP A 584 23.95 24.67 16.46
C TRP A 584 25.33 25.34 16.41
N LYS A 585 25.97 25.58 17.55
CA LYS A 585 27.30 26.21 17.64
C LYS A 585 28.43 25.21 17.37
N VAL A 586 28.26 23.96 17.81
CA VAL A 586 29.23 22.88 17.63
C VAL A 586 28.54 21.67 17.02
N VAL A 587 29.17 21.01 16.05
CA VAL A 587 28.73 19.72 15.51
C VAL A 587 29.83 18.70 15.73
N VAL A 588 29.51 17.60 16.42
CA VAL A 588 30.45 16.53 16.75
C VAL A 588 29.94 15.22 16.17
N PHE A 589 30.81 14.52 15.43
CA PHE A 589 30.47 13.26 14.78
C PHE A 589 30.92 12.03 15.58
N GLY A 590 29.96 11.22 16.00
CA GLY A 590 30.15 9.82 16.39
C GLY A 590 30.29 8.90 15.17
N GLN A 591 30.53 7.61 15.40
CA GLN A 591 30.63 6.62 14.33
C GLN A 591 29.24 6.06 13.99
N ASN A 592 28.77 5.08 14.75
CA ASN A 592 27.46 4.45 14.61
C ASN A 592 26.76 4.44 15.98
N PRO A 593 25.43 4.21 16.07
CA PRO A 593 24.77 3.96 17.34
C PRO A 593 25.30 2.67 17.95
N TYR A 594 25.12 2.50 19.27
CA TYR A 594 25.50 1.24 19.92
C TYR A 594 24.71 0.07 19.30
N PRO A 595 25.35 -1.05 18.90
CA PRO A 595 24.70 -2.20 18.28
C PRO A 595 24.00 -3.10 19.31
N ARG A 596 23.25 -2.47 20.22
CA ARG A 596 22.44 -3.10 21.28
C ARG A 596 21.25 -2.20 21.57
N ALA A 597 20.04 -2.78 21.57
CA ALA A 597 18.80 -2.02 21.61
C ALA A 597 18.71 -1.13 22.85
N GLU A 598 19.19 -1.61 24.00
CA GLU A 598 19.13 -0.93 25.30
C GLU A 598 19.98 0.35 25.43
N SER A 599 20.92 0.60 24.50
CA SER A 599 21.78 1.79 24.51
C SER A 599 21.57 2.71 23.32
N ALA A 600 20.77 2.32 22.32
CA ALA A 600 20.64 3.06 21.07
C ALA A 600 19.50 4.10 21.18
N THR A 601 19.84 5.31 21.60
CA THR A 601 18.91 6.43 21.84
C THR A 601 18.65 7.34 20.63
N GLY A 602 19.47 7.23 19.58
CA GLY A 602 19.49 8.20 18.47
C GLY A 602 20.34 9.45 18.70
N ILE A 603 20.91 9.63 19.89
CA ILE A 603 21.88 10.69 20.19
C ILE A 603 23.27 10.06 20.29
N ALA A 604 24.29 10.70 19.69
CA ALA A 604 25.63 10.14 19.66
C ALA A 604 26.25 10.05 21.06
N MET A 605 26.93 8.93 21.34
CA MET A 605 27.54 8.58 22.63
C MET A 605 26.57 8.48 23.83
N PHE A 606 25.28 8.81 23.70
CA PHE A 606 24.29 8.73 24.79
C PHE A 606 23.83 7.28 25.01
N ASP A 607 24.48 6.61 25.96
CA ASP A 607 24.12 5.30 26.44
C ASP A 607 23.09 5.39 27.59
N ASN A 608 21.85 4.98 27.32
CA ASN A 608 20.75 5.04 28.30
C ASN A 608 20.80 3.93 29.38
N THR A 609 21.84 3.09 29.40
CA THR A 609 21.92 1.98 30.37
C THR A 609 22.36 2.38 31.78
N PHE A 610 22.75 3.64 31.99
CA PHE A 610 23.03 4.23 33.30
C PHE A 610 22.59 5.70 33.34
N ALA A 611 22.17 6.17 34.51
CA ALA A 611 21.70 7.54 34.74
C ALA A 611 22.51 8.30 35.81
N ASP A 612 23.62 7.71 36.29
CA ASP A 612 24.50 8.30 37.30
C ASP A 612 25.97 8.00 36.96
N TRP A 613 26.86 8.99 37.07
CA TRP A 613 28.31 8.82 36.90
C TRP A 613 28.94 7.84 37.90
N ALA A 614 28.33 7.66 39.07
CA ALA A 614 28.75 6.68 40.07
C ALA A 614 28.57 5.22 39.60
N ASP A 615 27.64 4.94 38.67
CA ASP A 615 27.38 3.58 38.18
C ASP A 615 28.66 2.96 37.63
N SER A 616 28.97 1.74 38.07
CA SER A 616 30.03 0.89 37.54
C SER A 616 30.09 0.86 35.99
N LYS A 617 28.92 0.93 35.31
CA LYS A 617 28.77 0.95 33.85
C LYS A 617 29.44 2.15 33.20
N PHE A 618 29.37 3.36 33.79
CA PHE A 618 30.06 4.55 33.26
C PHE A 618 31.56 4.26 33.02
N GLY A 619 32.22 3.58 33.96
CA GLY A 619 33.63 3.19 33.82
C GLY A 619 33.91 2.09 32.79
N LYS A 620 32.87 1.40 32.28
CA LYS A 620 32.95 0.33 31.28
C LYS A 620 32.59 0.82 29.86
N VAL A 621 31.78 1.87 29.72
CA VAL A 621 31.43 2.46 28.41
C VAL A 621 32.53 3.44 27.98
N THR A 622 33.55 2.92 27.29
CA THR A 622 34.80 3.64 26.96
C THR A 622 34.61 5.03 26.36
N SER A 623 33.69 5.20 25.40
CA SER A 623 33.46 6.47 24.69
C SER A 623 33.06 7.61 25.65
N ILE A 624 31.92 7.49 26.33
CA ILE A 624 31.44 8.52 27.26
C ILE A 624 32.35 8.68 28.48
N ARG A 625 32.97 7.58 28.95
CA ARG A 625 34.02 7.61 29.97
C ARG A 625 35.16 8.54 29.59
N CYS A 626 35.71 8.39 28.38
CA CYS A 626 36.82 9.19 27.89
C CYS A 626 36.41 10.64 27.60
N VAL A 627 35.20 10.89 27.09
CA VAL A 627 34.66 12.25 26.91
C VAL A 627 34.60 13.00 28.25
N ILE A 628 33.95 12.43 29.25
CA ILE A 628 33.80 13.07 30.57
C ILE A 628 35.15 13.17 31.30
N LYS A 629 35.99 12.13 31.24
CA LYS A 629 37.36 12.17 31.79
C LYS A 629 38.19 13.29 31.15
N ALA A 630 38.13 13.46 29.83
CA ALA A 630 38.82 14.54 29.14
C ALA A 630 38.25 15.92 29.47
N ALA A 631 36.94 16.05 29.74
CA ALA A 631 36.32 17.31 30.18
C ALA A 631 36.81 17.70 31.59
N VAL A 632 36.82 16.75 32.52
CA VAL A 632 37.41 16.92 33.87
C VAL A 632 38.90 17.26 33.79
N MET A 633 39.66 16.56 32.94
CA MET A 633 41.09 16.85 32.75
C MET A 633 41.35 18.23 32.14
N SER A 634 40.55 18.68 31.16
CA SER A 634 40.63 20.01 30.56
C SER A 634 40.32 21.11 31.60
N LYS A 635 39.25 20.95 32.39
CA LYS A 635 38.81 21.92 33.42
C LYS A 635 39.78 22.02 34.61
N HIS A 636 40.51 20.95 34.94
CA HIS A 636 41.35 20.87 36.15
C HIS A 636 42.85 20.59 35.89
N GLY A 637 43.32 20.53 34.64
CA GLY A 637 44.73 20.32 34.29
C GLY A 637 45.30 18.95 34.68
N LEU A 638 44.47 17.90 34.75
CA LEU A 638 44.86 16.60 35.30
C LEU A 638 45.57 15.69 34.28
N PRO A 639 46.50 14.81 34.73
CA PRO A 639 47.20 13.88 33.84
C PRO A 639 46.30 12.73 33.35
N LYS A 640 46.54 12.25 32.12
CA LYS A 640 45.81 11.11 31.53
C LYS A 640 45.80 9.84 32.37
N SER A 641 46.83 9.62 33.18
CA SER A 641 46.93 8.47 34.09
C SER A 641 45.89 8.48 35.23
N THR A 642 45.16 9.58 35.46
CA THR A 642 44.11 9.66 36.48
C THR A 642 43.06 8.55 36.31
N GLY A 643 42.87 7.77 37.38
CA GLY A 643 41.96 6.63 37.41
C GLY A 643 40.49 7.05 37.44
N ILE A 644 39.62 6.21 36.88
CA ILE A 644 38.18 6.52 36.78
C ILE A 644 37.49 6.67 38.13
N ALA A 645 38.02 6.05 39.19
CA ALA A 645 37.52 6.23 40.56
C ALA A 645 37.71 7.67 41.07
N ASP A 646 38.84 8.31 40.73
CA ASP A 646 39.13 9.67 41.15
C ASP A 646 38.43 10.70 40.27
N ILE A 647 38.23 10.39 38.98
CA ILE A 647 37.31 11.14 38.11
C ILE A 647 35.89 11.16 38.71
N ARG A 648 35.35 10.01 39.17
CA ARG A 648 34.03 9.97 39.85
C ARG A 648 33.98 10.84 41.11
N LYS A 649 35.02 10.79 41.95
CA LYS A 649 35.11 11.65 43.16
C LYS A 649 35.10 13.14 42.78
N LEU A 650 35.80 13.51 41.71
CA LEU A 650 35.83 14.89 41.21
C LEU A 650 34.47 15.32 40.64
N LEU A 651 33.82 14.49 39.82
CA LEU A 651 32.46 14.76 39.31
C LEU A 651 31.47 15.03 40.45
N ALA A 652 31.50 14.21 41.51
CA ALA A 652 30.68 14.41 42.70
C ALA A 652 31.05 15.69 43.48
N LYS A 653 32.35 15.98 43.63
CA LYS A 653 32.84 17.18 44.33
C LYS A 653 32.45 18.48 43.61
N GLU A 654 32.61 18.52 42.29
CA GLU A 654 32.26 19.67 41.44
C GLU A 654 30.75 19.76 41.16
N LYS A 655 29.94 18.84 41.73
CA LYS A 655 28.49 18.72 41.51
C LYS A 655 28.12 18.71 40.03
N ALA A 656 28.91 18.00 39.21
CA ALA A 656 28.64 17.86 37.78
C ALA A 656 27.25 17.25 37.56
N VAL A 657 26.48 17.79 36.62
CA VAL A 657 25.14 17.28 36.29
C VAL A 657 25.19 15.84 35.82
N GLN A 658 24.17 15.06 36.14
CA GLN A 658 24.12 13.62 35.86
C GLN A 658 23.91 13.32 34.37
N PRO A 659 24.23 12.12 33.85
CA PRO A 659 24.33 11.85 32.42
C PRO A 659 23.18 12.39 31.54
N PRO A 660 21.88 12.17 31.86
CA PRO A 660 20.80 12.69 31.03
C PRO A 660 20.77 14.23 30.98
N GLU A 661 20.98 14.89 32.11
CA GLU A 661 21.06 16.35 32.22
C GLU A 661 22.34 16.90 31.55
N TRP A 662 23.43 16.12 31.50
CA TRP A 662 24.63 16.50 30.74
C TRP A 662 24.34 16.54 29.23
N PHE A 663 23.63 15.54 28.69
CA PHE A 663 23.20 15.57 27.28
C PHE A 663 22.19 16.71 27.01
N GLN A 664 21.26 16.97 27.92
CA GLN A 664 20.39 18.15 27.89
C GLN A 664 21.21 19.45 27.84
N ALA A 665 22.23 19.59 28.69
CA ALA A 665 23.09 20.76 28.74
C ALA A 665 23.91 20.96 27.46
N MET A 666 24.43 19.87 26.87
CA MET A 666 25.13 19.93 25.57
C MET A 666 24.20 20.42 24.47
N LEU A 667 23.01 19.82 24.34
CA LEU A 667 22.05 20.19 23.29
C LEU A 667 21.50 21.61 23.50
N THR A 668 21.19 22.02 24.74
CA THR A 668 20.72 23.37 25.08
C THR A 668 21.78 24.44 24.76
N GLN A 669 23.05 24.17 25.05
CA GLN A 669 24.13 25.11 24.73
C GLN A 669 24.46 25.19 23.23
N GLY A 670 23.89 24.29 22.40
CA GLY A 670 24.04 24.27 20.94
C GLY A 670 25.09 23.27 20.44
N VAL A 671 25.36 22.18 21.16
CA VAL A 671 26.23 21.08 20.70
C VAL A 671 25.39 19.96 20.08
N LEU A 672 25.51 19.78 18.77
CA LEU A 672 24.91 18.66 18.06
C LEU A 672 25.80 17.41 18.19
N LEU A 673 25.30 16.40 18.88
CA LEU A 673 25.95 15.09 19.06
C LEU A 673 25.32 14.06 18.10
N LEU A 674 25.89 13.95 16.90
CA LEU A 674 25.31 13.20 15.78
C LEU A 674 26.21 12.03 15.36
N ASN A 675 25.65 10.86 15.07
CA ASN A 675 26.44 9.74 14.54
C ASN A 675 26.61 9.89 13.02
N ALA A 676 27.77 9.49 12.46
CA ALA A 676 27.99 9.44 11.02
C ALA A 676 27.07 8.43 10.31
N ALA A 677 26.69 7.36 11.01
CA ALA A 677 25.54 6.51 10.68
C ALA A 677 24.45 6.66 11.75
N LEU A 678 23.19 6.89 11.40
CA LEU A 678 22.11 7.02 12.39
C LEU A 678 21.49 5.67 12.80
N THR A 679 21.86 4.55 12.17
CA THR A 679 21.44 3.19 12.54
C THR A 679 22.60 2.18 12.56
N ALA A 680 22.38 1.04 13.21
CA ALA A 680 23.24 -0.15 13.20
C ALA A 680 22.38 -1.42 13.35
N SER A 681 22.93 -2.59 13.05
CA SER A 681 22.31 -3.88 13.34
C SER A 681 22.72 -4.40 14.74
N THR A 682 21.82 -5.09 15.44
CA THR A 682 22.11 -5.86 16.65
C THR A 682 22.67 -7.26 16.38
N GLU A 683 22.67 -7.71 15.13
CA GLU A 683 23.20 -9.02 14.77
C GLU A 683 24.72 -9.08 14.92
N LYS A 684 25.21 -10.05 15.69
CA LYS A 684 26.64 -10.23 15.94
C LYS A 684 27.38 -10.61 14.66
N GLY A 685 28.27 -9.73 14.21
CA GLY A 685 29.09 -9.94 13.01
C GLY A 685 28.51 -9.32 11.74
N ALA A 686 27.36 -8.65 11.80
CA ALA A 686 26.85 -7.90 10.67
C ALA A 686 27.84 -6.77 10.26
N PRO A 687 28.10 -6.57 8.96
CA PRO A 687 28.98 -5.50 8.50
C PRO A 687 28.34 -4.13 8.80
N ALA A 688 29.13 -3.21 9.36
CA ALA A 688 28.67 -1.87 9.71
C ALA A 688 28.61 -0.90 8.50
N ASP A 689 29.30 -1.24 7.42
CA ASP A 689 29.50 -0.42 6.23
C ASP A 689 28.18 -0.03 5.51
N PRO A 690 27.18 -0.91 5.34
CA PRO A 690 25.91 -0.55 4.68
C PRO A 690 25.15 0.57 5.40
N HIS A 691 25.18 0.60 6.75
CA HIS A 691 24.54 1.67 7.52
C HIS A 691 25.28 3.01 7.36
N ALA A 692 26.61 2.99 7.35
CA ALA A 692 27.42 4.20 7.18
C ALA A 692 27.32 4.75 5.75
N ALA A 693 27.34 3.89 4.74
CA ALA A 693 27.11 4.27 3.35
C ALA A 693 25.73 4.92 3.18
N PHE A 694 24.69 4.33 3.77
CA PHE A 694 23.32 4.83 3.72
C PHE A 694 23.16 6.25 4.30
N TRP A 695 23.63 6.49 5.52
CA TRP A 695 23.38 7.77 6.20
C TRP A 695 24.30 8.91 5.77
N ARG A 696 25.41 8.62 5.08
CA ARG A 696 26.42 9.62 4.71
C ARG A 696 25.87 10.81 3.90
N PRO A 697 25.01 10.64 2.88
CA PRO A 697 24.45 11.78 2.14
C PRO A 697 23.42 12.58 2.98
N VAL A 698 22.69 11.91 3.87
CA VAL A 698 21.78 12.57 4.81
C VAL A 698 22.57 13.48 5.76
N VAL A 699 23.69 13.00 6.27
CA VAL A 699 24.64 13.78 7.07
C VAL A 699 25.25 14.94 6.25
N GLU A 700 25.55 14.74 4.96
CA GLU A 700 26.02 15.83 4.10
C GLU A 700 24.99 16.96 4.01
N LYS A 701 23.73 16.64 3.70
CA LYS A 701 22.67 17.64 3.56
C LYS A 701 22.39 18.39 4.86
N LEU A 702 22.44 17.67 5.97
CA LEU A 702 22.28 18.21 7.31
C LEU A 702 23.32 19.30 7.59
N VAL A 703 24.60 19.02 7.32
CA VAL A 703 25.66 20.04 7.50
C VAL A 703 25.48 21.20 6.52
N GLU A 704 25.10 20.93 5.27
CA GLU A 704 24.85 21.98 4.29
C GLU A 704 23.76 22.96 4.77
N GLU A 705 22.68 22.46 5.35
CA GLU A 705 21.59 23.31 5.84
C GLU A 705 21.97 24.07 7.12
N ILE A 706 22.79 23.51 8.02
CA ILE A 706 23.38 24.27 9.15
C ILE A 706 24.16 25.47 8.60
N LEU A 707 25.06 25.26 7.64
CA LEU A 707 25.85 26.34 7.06
C LEU A 707 24.97 27.39 6.36
N LYS A 708 24.01 26.93 5.55
CA LYS A 708 23.06 27.81 4.85
C LYS A 708 22.23 28.68 5.81
N ALA A 709 21.61 28.08 6.82
CA ALA A 709 20.79 28.79 7.79
C ALA A 709 21.63 29.79 8.62
N LYS A 710 22.86 29.42 8.97
CA LYS A 710 23.81 30.33 9.64
C LYS A 710 24.21 31.52 8.79
N GLN A 711 24.41 31.34 7.48
CA GLN A 711 24.67 32.46 6.58
C GLN A 711 23.47 33.42 6.49
N ALA A 712 22.25 32.87 6.53
CA ALA A 712 21.01 33.63 6.47
C ALA A 712 20.60 34.29 7.79
N SER A 713 21.15 33.86 8.94
CA SER A 713 20.76 34.39 10.25
C SER A 713 21.01 35.89 10.37
N ALA A 714 20.04 36.63 10.90
CA ALA A 714 20.20 38.04 11.25
C ALA A 714 21.19 38.24 12.40
N GLU A 715 21.30 37.27 13.31
CA GLU A 715 22.11 37.36 14.52
C GLU A 715 23.60 37.04 14.26
N PRO A 716 24.54 37.98 14.47
CA PRO A 716 25.97 37.76 14.18
C PRO A 716 26.63 36.64 14.98
N ALA A 717 26.06 36.28 16.14
CA ALA A 717 26.54 35.19 16.99
C ALA A 717 26.20 33.79 16.41
N ASP A 718 25.10 33.67 15.66
CA ASP A 718 24.68 32.41 15.06
C ASP A 718 25.42 32.12 13.73
N ARG A 719 26.05 33.13 13.10
CA ARG A 719 26.82 33.01 11.85
C ARG A 719 28.13 32.20 11.97
N GLY A 720 28.41 31.60 13.13
CA GLY A 720 29.59 30.77 13.40
C GLY A 720 29.24 29.32 13.69
N VAL A 721 30.12 28.39 13.32
CA VAL A 721 30.04 26.97 13.70
C VAL A 721 31.42 26.31 13.81
N VAL A 722 31.55 25.37 14.75
CA VAL A 722 32.76 24.56 14.94
C VAL A 722 32.45 23.08 14.72
N PHE A 723 33.24 22.40 13.90
CA PHE A 723 33.14 20.96 13.68
C PHE A 723 34.23 20.20 14.45
N GLY A 724 33.81 19.29 15.33
CA GLY A 724 34.66 18.41 16.11
C GLY A 724 34.82 17.04 15.45
N TRP A 725 36.02 16.74 14.95
CA TRP A 725 36.32 15.51 14.21
C TRP A 725 36.93 14.46 15.13
N TRP A 726 36.08 13.74 15.85
CA TRP A 726 36.48 12.79 16.90
C TRP A 726 36.73 11.38 16.33
N GLY A 727 37.93 11.18 15.80
CA GLY A 727 38.39 9.91 15.25
C GLY A 727 38.42 9.86 13.72
N ALA A 728 38.98 8.77 13.18
CA ALA A 728 39.20 8.64 11.74
C ALA A 728 37.90 8.69 10.92
N HIS A 729 36.84 8.02 11.37
CA HIS A 729 35.55 8.04 10.68
C HIS A 729 34.92 9.44 10.62
N ALA A 730 34.99 10.20 11.72
CA ALA A 730 34.55 11.59 11.75
C ALA A 730 35.39 12.46 10.79
N ARG A 731 36.74 12.35 10.84
CA ARG A 731 37.63 13.09 9.93
C ARG A 731 37.39 12.79 8.44
N ASN A 732 36.88 11.61 8.09
CA ASN A 732 36.53 11.30 6.69
C ASN A 732 35.32 12.12 6.17
N LEU A 733 34.56 12.77 7.04
CA LEU A 733 33.51 13.75 6.67
C LEU A 733 34.05 15.20 6.60
N ARG A 734 35.29 15.45 7.05
CA ARG A 734 35.85 16.80 7.11
C ARG A 734 35.99 17.45 5.74
N SER A 735 36.55 16.74 4.76
CA SER A 735 36.76 17.26 3.40
C SER A 735 35.45 17.64 2.71
N LEU A 736 34.38 16.91 3.02
CA LEU A 736 33.01 17.19 2.60
C LEU A 736 32.51 18.51 3.20
N VAL A 737 32.72 18.76 4.50
CA VAL A 737 32.34 20.03 5.13
C VAL A 737 33.23 21.18 4.70
N GLU A 738 34.52 20.94 4.48
CA GLU A 738 35.46 21.93 3.93
C GLU A 738 35.14 22.33 2.49
N ARG A 739 34.45 21.45 1.73
CA ARG A 739 33.85 21.75 0.42
C ARG A 739 32.53 22.52 0.56
N LEU A 740 31.67 22.15 1.51
CA LEU A 740 30.38 22.83 1.71
C LEU A 740 30.55 24.27 2.23
N GLN A 741 31.48 24.54 3.16
CA GLN A 741 31.74 25.90 3.65
C GLN A 741 32.12 26.88 2.54
N GLN A 742 32.75 26.42 1.44
CA GLN A 742 33.11 27.27 0.30
C GLN A 742 31.87 27.82 -0.43
N LYS A 743 30.73 27.11 -0.36
CA LYS A 743 29.43 27.60 -0.88
C LYS A 743 28.79 28.65 0.03
N TYR A 744 29.19 28.71 1.30
CA TYR A 744 28.65 29.61 2.32
C TYR A 744 29.76 30.46 2.98
N PRO A 745 30.47 31.29 2.20
CA PRO A 745 31.64 32.04 2.69
C PRO A 745 31.30 33.11 3.75
N GLY A 746 30.01 33.44 3.93
CA GLY A 746 29.54 34.30 5.02
C GLY A 746 29.46 33.59 6.38
N VAL A 747 29.68 32.27 6.44
CA VAL A 747 29.72 31.50 7.70
C VAL A 747 31.16 31.39 8.19
N ARG A 748 31.38 31.70 9.47
CA ARG A 748 32.68 31.49 10.11
C ARG A 748 32.77 30.04 10.59
N VAL A 749 33.51 29.22 9.87
CA VAL A 749 33.69 27.79 10.17
C VAL A 749 35.08 27.52 10.76
N ARG A 750 35.15 26.64 11.77
CA ARG A 750 36.42 26.09 12.29
C ARG A 750 36.33 24.57 12.44
N HIS A 751 37.47 23.91 12.28
CA HIS A 751 37.61 22.45 12.35
C HIS A 751 38.59 22.10 13.47
N VAL A 752 38.26 21.12 14.32
CA VAL A 752 39.11 20.68 15.44
C VAL A 752 39.20 19.16 15.42
N ASP A 753 40.40 18.62 15.17
CA ASP A 753 40.65 17.18 15.05
C ASP A 753 41.11 16.55 16.36
N HIS A 754 40.41 15.50 16.79
CA HIS A 754 40.81 14.66 17.92
C HIS A 754 40.77 13.18 17.52
N CYS A 755 41.30 12.29 18.33
CA CYS A 755 41.17 10.83 18.12
C CYS A 755 39.73 10.37 18.48
N ASN A 756 39.46 9.06 18.40
CA ASN A 756 38.14 8.52 18.75
C ASN A 756 38.05 8.35 20.29
N PRO A 757 36.99 8.82 20.98
CA PRO A 757 36.74 8.54 22.39
C PRO A 757 36.78 7.07 22.79
N ALA A 758 36.45 6.15 21.87
CA ALA A 758 36.53 4.71 22.09
C ALA A 758 37.92 4.10 21.78
N ALA A 759 38.93 4.90 21.42
CA ALA A 759 40.28 4.41 21.14
C ALA A 759 40.91 3.74 22.38
N GLN A 760 41.64 2.64 22.15
CA GLN A 760 42.31 1.91 23.23
C GLN A 760 43.31 2.79 23.99
N GLY A 761 43.45 2.54 25.30
CA GLY A 761 44.43 3.23 26.14
C GLY A 761 44.10 4.69 26.48
N ASP A 762 42.81 5.05 26.55
CA ASP A 762 42.32 6.41 26.84
C ASP A 762 42.98 7.50 25.96
N VAL A 763 43.28 7.20 24.68
CA VAL A 763 44.01 8.13 23.80
C VAL A 763 43.24 9.43 23.52
N PHE A 764 41.93 9.47 23.78
CA PHE A 764 41.10 10.69 23.79
C PHE A 764 41.27 11.57 25.03
N CYS A 765 42.18 11.21 25.93
CA CYS A 765 42.62 12.05 27.03
C CYS A 765 44.01 12.67 26.75
N ASP A 766 44.57 12.48 25.55
CA ASP A 766 45.87 13.06 25.15
C ASP A 766 45.72 14.51 24.66
N GLY A 767 45.65 15.43 25.62
CA GLY A 767 45.70 16.88 25.41
C GLY A 767 44.38 17.60 25.71
N ASP A 768 44.41 18.93 25.59
CA ASP A 768 43.22 19.75 25.84
C ASP A 768 42.30 19.74 24.61
N HIS A 769 41.26 18.92 24.66
CA HIS A 769 40.31 18.75 23.57
C HIS A 769 39.21 19.82 23.58
N PHE A 770 38.67 20.12 24.75
CA PHE A 770 37.51 21.00 24.93
C PHE A 770 37.90 22.48 24.93
N GLY A 771 39.02 22.86 25.54
CA GLY A 771 39.54 24.22 25.46
C GLY A 771 39.90 24.64 24.03
N LYS A 772 40.34 23.71 23.18
CA LYS A 772 40.52 23.95 21.73
C LYS A 772 39.20 24.22 20.99
N ILE A 773 38.12 23.51 21.34
CA ILE A 773 36.80 23.76 20.74
C ILE A 773 36.25 25.12 21.21
N ASN A 774 36.38 25.47 22.49
CA ASN A 774 35.98 26.78 23.00
C ASN A 774 36.82 27.93 22.44
N ALA A 775 38.12 27.73 22.24
CA ALA A 775 38.97 28.70 21.54
C ALA A 775 38.53 28.90 20.08
N ALA A 776 38.13 27.83 19.40
CA ALA A 776 37.55 27.91 18.05
C ALA A 776 36.19 28.64 18.04
N LEU A 777 35.34 28.44 19.05
CA LEU A 777 34.05 29.13 19.21
C LEU A 777 34.22 30.65 19.36
N ARG A 778 35.11 31.09 20.26
CA ARG A 778 35.51 32.50 20.36
C ARG A 778 35.99 33.04 19.01
N GLY A 779 36.79 32.27 18.29
CA GLY A 779 37.29 32.60 16.95
C GLY A 779 36.24 32.68 15.83
N VAL A 780 35.01 32.20 16.06
CA VAL A 780 33.86 32.38 15.14
C VAL A 780 32.79 33.32 15.70
N GLY A 781 33.06 33.98 16.83
CA GLY A 781 32.14 34.92 17.49
C GLY A 781 30.95 34.25 18.19
N ALA A 782 31.05 32.96 18.51
CA ALA A 782 30.04 32.21 19.24
C ALA A 782 30.41 32.09 20.72
N GLY A 783 29.40 32.03 21.59
CA GLY A 783 29.59 31.76 23.02
C GLY A 783 30.18 30.36 23.27
N GLU A 784 30.97 30.25 24.32
CA GLU A 784 31.59 28.99 24.75
C GLU A 784 30.58 27.96 25.26
N ILE A 785 31.00 26.70 25.33
CA ILE A 785 30.26 25.61 25.95
C ILE A 785 30.93 25.27 27.29
N ASP A 786 30.16 25.20 28.39
CA ASP A 786 30.62 24.49 29.58
C ASP A 786 30.43 22.99 29.37
N TRP A 787 31.54 22.31 29.05
CA TRP A 787 31.59 20.87 28.80
C TRP A 787 31.50 20.03 30.07
N LEU A 788 31.57 20.65 31.26
CA LEU A 788 31.33 19.99 32.53
C LEU A 788 30.47 20.87 33.45
N PRO A 789 29.19 21.08 33.09
CA PRO A 789 28.30 21.94 33.83
C PRO A 789 27.94 21.32 35.19
N SER A 790 27.81 22.17 36.20
CA SER A 790 27.37 21.80 37.54
C SER A 790 25.88 22.03 37.72
N VAL A 791 25.26 21.34 38.68
CA VAL A 791 23.82 21.50 39.01
C VAL A 791 23.48 22.98 39.22
N GLY A 792 22.46 23.46 38.49
CA GLY A 792 22.04 24.87 38.46
C GLY A 792 22.58 25.69 37.29
N TRP A 793 23.36 25.10 36.37
CA TRP A 793 23.84 25.74 35.13
C TRP A 793 22.73 26.37 34.26
N ASN A 794 21.49 25.88 34.40
CA ASN A 794 20.32 26.28 33.63
C ASN A 794 19.54 27.47 34.23
N ALA A 795 19.96 28.02 35.37
CA ALA A 795 19.29 29.15 36.00
C ALA A 795 19.33 30.41 35.10
N GLY A 796 18.23 30.66 34.37
CA GLY A 796 18.09 31.74 33.39
C GLY A 796 18.10 31.29 31.92
N ALA A 797 18.22 30.00 31.62
CA ALA A 797 18.13 29.46 30.27
C ALA A 797 16.68 29.07 29.93
N SER A 798 15.96 29.92 29.18
CA SER A 798 14.55 29.73 28.78
C SER A 798 14.24 28.36 28.17
N ASP A 799 15.20 27.84 27.40
CA ASP A 799 15.02 26.64 26.59
C ASP A 799 15.40 25.35 27.35
N ALA A 800 15.98 25.47 28.55
CA ALA A 800 16.47 24.31 29.29
C ALA A 800 15.33 23.41 29.79
N GLU A 801 14.19 23.96 30.21
CA GLU A 801 13.02 23.18 30.64
C GLU A 801 12.42 22.39 29.46
N ARG A 802 12.27 23.04 28.30
CA ARG A 802 11.90 22.41 27.01
C ARG A 802 12.85 21.27 26.66
N MET A 803 14.16 21.48 26.85
CA MET A 803 15.17 20.45 26.55
C MET A 803 15.16 19.28 27.55
N GLY A 804 14.84 19.55 28.83
CA GLY A 804 14.69 18.51 29.84
C GLY A 804 13.52 17.59 29.50
N ALA A 805 12.36 18.18 29.19
CA ALA A 805 11.19 17.45 28.72
C ALA A 805 11.48 16.62 27.45
N PHE A 806 12.26 17.18 26.52
CA PHE A 806 12.70 16.46 25.31
C PHE A 806 13.59 15.22 25.61
N ILE A 807 14.55 15.35 26.51
CA ILE A 807 15.41 14.21 26.92
C ILE A 807 14.58 13.17 27.69
N THR A 808 13.71 13.59 28.60
CA THR A 808 12.77 12.68 29.29
C THR A 808 11.88 11.94 28.28
N GLN A 809 11.27 12.64 27.32
CA GLN A 809 10.45 12.02 26.26
C GLN A 809 11.25 11.03 25.39
N THR A 810 12.50 11.35 25.07
CA THR A 810 13.39 10.44 24.33
C THR A 810 13.70 9.18 25.13
N GLN A 811 13.97 9.32 26.43
CA GLN A 811 14.19 8.19 27.34
C GLN A 811 12.90 7.37 27.56
N GLU A 812 11.73 7.99 27.64
CA GLU A 812 10.43 7.34 27.77
C GLU A 812 10.03 6.58 26.50
N LEU A 813 10.22 7.17 25.31
CA LEU A 813 9.96 6.51 24.03
C LEU A 813 10.89 5.29 23.82
N HIS A 814 12.14 5.42 24.25
CA HIS A 814 13.11 4.32 24.26
C HIS A 814 12.77 3.25 25.30
N LYS A 815 12.29 3.65 26.49
CA LYS A 815 11.78 2.72 27.50
C LYS A 815 10.54 1.98 26.98
N LEU A 816 9.59 2.66 26.35
CA LEU A 816 8.41 2.08 25.69
C LEU A 816 8.73 1.14 24.51
N TYR A 817 9.94 1.22 23.92
CA TYR A 817 10.43 0.25 22.95
C TYR A 817 10.85 -1.05 23.63
N LEU A 818 11.73 -0.91 24.62
CA LEU A 818 12.26 -2.02 25.40
C LEU A 818 11.12 -2.71 26.16
N GLU A 819 10.14 -1.95 26.66
CA GLU A 819 8.92 -2.43 27.28
C GLU A 819 8.01 -3.16 26.28
N ARG A 820 7.84 -2.71 25.03
CA ARG A 820 7.09 -3.50 24.02
C ARG A 820 7.81 -4.80 23.64
N LEU A 821 9.14 -4.81 23.66
CA LEU A 821 9.95 -6.04 23.54
C LEU A 821 9.91 -6.90 24.82
N GLN A 822 9.61 -6.30 25.98
CA GLN A 822 9.53 -6.95 27.29
C GLN A 822 8.10 -7.26 27.74
N GLU A 823 7.02 -6.76 27.13
CA GLU A 823 5.64 -6.99 27.60
C GLU A 823 5.27 -8.48 27.59
N VAL A 824 5.98 -9.24 26.76
CA VAL A 824 5.95 -10.70 26.66
C VAL A 824 6.91 -11.38 27.65
N ALA A 825 8.07 -10.76 27.95
CA ALA A 825 9.10 -11.31 28.84
C ALA A 825 8.90 -10.96 30.32
N ALA A 826 8.13 -9.91 30.63
CA ALA A 826 7.86 -9.39 31.96
C ALA A 826 6.60 -10.00 32.59
N GLU A 827 5.70 -10.61 31.80
CA GLU A 827 4.66 -11.54 32.30
C GLU A 827 5.27 -12.78 32.99
N LEU A 828 6.59 -12.98 32.86
CA LEU A 828 7.31 -14.23 33.18
C LEU A 828 8.54 -13.98 34.07
N ALA A 829 8.59 -12.82 34.74
CA ALA A 829 9.50 -12.57 35.85
C ALA A 829 9.12 -13.44 37.08
N ALA A 830 10.00 -13.47 38.09
CA ALA A 830 9.84 -14.27 39.30
C ALA A 830 8.44 -14.12 39.95
N PRO A 831 7.89 -15.19 40.57
CA PRO A 831 6.53 -15.20 41.10
C PRO A 831 6.26 -14.00 42.02
N LEU A 832 5.30 -13.19 41.60
CA LEU A 832 4.91 -11.94 42.24
C LEU A 832 3.81 -12.18 43.29
N PRO A 833 3.76 -11.41 44.39
CA PRO A 833 2.68 -11.51 45.37
C PRO A 833 1.36 -10.97 44.80
N ALA A 834 0.24 -11.48 45.33
CA ALA A 834 -1.11 -11.04 44.96
C ALA A 834 -1.32 -9.53 45.17
N ILE A 835 -2.14 -8.92 44.31
CA ILE A 835 -2.68 -7.58 44.53
C ILE A 835 -3.99 -7.75 45.30
N VAL A 836 -4.00 -7.29 46.55
CA VAL A 836 -5.12 -7.44 47.49
C VAL A 836 -5.73 -6.10 47.88
N GLY A 837 -7.05 -6.07 48.07
CA GLY A 837 -7.82 -4.90 48.48
C GLY A 837 -8.57 -4.19 47.36
N VAL A 838 -8.52 -4.70 46.12
CA VAL A 838 -9.21 -4.10 44.97
C VAL A 838 -10.72 -4.20 45.13
N LEU A 839 -11.28 -5.36 45.46
CA LEU A 839 -12.72 -5.55 45.65
C LEU A 839 -13.23 -4.96 46.98
N ALA A 840 -12.33 -4.79 47.95
CA ALA A 840 -12.60 -4.08 49.20
C ALA A 840 -12.60 -2.54 49.06
N SER A 841 -12.10 -2.01 47.94
CA SER A 841 -12.14 -0.58 47.65
C SER A 841 -13.56 -0.10 47.34
N PRO A 842 -13.91 1.16 47.66
CA PRO A 842 -15.24 1.69 47.37
C PRO A 842 -15.52 1.68 45.87
N LEU A 843 -16.75 1.32 45.50
CA LEU A 843 -17.23 1.41 44.13
C LEU A 843 -17.59 2.88 43.83
N LEU A 844 -16.70 3.57 43.13
CA LEU A 844 -16.85 4.97 42.74
C LEU A 844 -17.53 5.11 41.38
N ALA A 845 -18.13 6.27 41.10
CA ALA A 845 -18.57 6.61 39.74
C ALA A 845 -17.37 6.69 38.79
N PHE A 846 -17.56 6.46 37.49
CA PHE A 846 -16.44 6.37 36.54
C PHE A 846 -15.55 7.62 36.49
N PRO A 847 -16.07 8.87 36.52
CA PRO A 847 -15.23 10.06 36.60
C PRO A 847 -14.37 10.12 37.87
N ASP A 848 -14.88 9.67 39.01
CA ASP A 848 -14.16 9.67 40.30
C ASP A 848 -13.16 8.52 40.42
N ALA A 849 -13.46 7.38 39.77
CA ALA A 849 -12.61 6.20 39.71
C ALA A 849 -11.38 6.38 38.81
N VAL A 850 -11.49 7.21 37.76
CA VAL A 850 -10.43 7.44 36.74
C VAL A 850 -9.81 8.83 36.84
N GLY A 851 -10.55 9.82 37.34
CA GLY A 851 -10.09 11.21 37.53
C GLY A 851 -8.74 11.35 38.25
N PRO A 852 -8.49 10.65 39.38
CA PRO A 852 -7.20 10.67 40.07
C PRO A 852 -6.00 10.20 39.23
N LEU A 853 -6.24 9.46 38.14
CA LEU A 853 -5.22 8.96 37.23
C LEU A 853 -4.91 9.97 36.10
N VAL A 854 -5.79 10.94 35.83
CA VAL A 854 -5.63 11.92 34.74
C VAL A 854 -4.33 12.73 34.85
N PRO A 855 -3.90 13.25 36.02
CA PRO A 855 -2.64 13.98 36.14
C PRO A 855 -1.41 13.11 35.83
N ALA A 856 -1.54 11.79 36.03
CA ALA A 856 -0.44 10.85 35.82
C ALA A 856 -0.43 10.27 34.39
N VAL A 857 -1.55 10.21 33.69
CA VAL A 857 -1.71 9.52 32.39
C VAL A 857 -1.99 10.53 31.27
N PRO A 858 -0.99 10.85 30.41
CA PRO A 858 -1.16 11.86 29.36
C PRO A 858 -2.32 11.57 28.41
N GLY A 859 -3.17 12.58 28.20
CA GLY A 859 -4.34 12.54 27.31
C GLY A 859 -5.57 11.79 27.84
N LEU A 860 -5.54 11.29 29.08
CA LEU A 860 -6.64 10.51 29.65
C LEU A 860 -7.94 11.31 29.82
N ASP A 861 -7.87 12.64 29.97
CA ASP A 861 -9.05 13.49 30.15
C ASP A 861 -10.02 13.47 28.94
N PHE A 862 -9.48 13.37 27.73
CA PHE A 862 -10.26 13.24 26.49
C PHE A 862 -10.99 11.90 26.45
N TYR A 863 -10.28 10.81 26.73
CA TYR A 863 -10.86 9.45 26.74
C TYR A 863 -11.84 9.25 27.90
N LEU A 864 -11.61 9.86 29.06
CA LEU A 864 -12.52 9.86 30.21
C LEU A 864 -13.88 10.47 29.83
N LYS A 865 -13.88 11.66 29.20
CA LYS A 865 -15.12 12.31 28.75
C LYS A 865 -15.86 11.46 27.72
N ARG A 866 -15.15 10.93 26.72
CA ARG A 866 -15.71 10.11 25.64
C ARG A 866 -16.27 8.77 26.15
N ALA A 867 -15.55 8.09 27.04
CA ALA A 867 -15.98 6.83 27.64
C ALA A 867 -17.21 7.00 28.53
N HIS A 868 -17.26 8.08 29.33
CA HIS A 868 -18.42 8.40 30.16
C HIS A 868 -19.68 8.68 29.31
N GLN A 869 -19.55 9.48 28.25
CA GLN A 869 -20.64 9.72 27.29
C GLN A 869 -21.10 8.44 26.58
N TYR A 870 -20.16 7.60 26.12
CA TYR A 870 -20.49 6.32 25.51
C TYR A 870 -21.24 5.40 26.49
N GLY A 871 -20.78 5.32 27.73
CA GLY A 871 -21.44 4.55 28.80
C GLY A 871 -22.89 4.98 29.03
N GLN A 872 -23.14 6.29 29.14
CA GLN A 872 -24.50 6.84 29.25
C GLN A 872 -25.39 6.45 28.06
N LEU A 873 -24.87 6.59 26.83
CA LEU A 873 -25.61 6.27 25.59
C LEU A 873 -25.92 4.77 25.44
N GLN A 874 -25.05 3.87 25.88
CA GLN A 874 -25.30 2.43 25.84
C GLN A 874 -26.22 1.95 26.97
N ALA A 875 -26.09 2.52 28.18
CA ALA A 875 -26.96 2.21 29.32
C ALA A 875 -28.42 2.60 29.08
N ALA A 876 -28.67 3.63 28.26
CA ALA A 876 -30.01 4.03 27.85
C ALA A 876 -30.69 3.07 26.84
N ARG A 877 -29.99 2.03 26.34
CA ARG A 877 -30.55 1.08 25.36
C ARG A 877 -31.33 -0.05 26.06
N PRO A 878 -32.49 -0.49 25.52
CA PRO A 878 -33.22 -1.64 26.05
C PRO A 878 -32.36 -2.91 26.08
N GLY A 879 -32.45 -3.68 27.17
CA GLY A 879 -31.72 -4.94 27.33
C GLY A 879 -30.20 -4.78 27.55
N THR A 880 -29.79 -3.70 28.22
CA THR A 880 -28.41 -3.48 28.70
C THR A 880 -28.35 -3.72 30.21
N ASP A 881 -27.59 -4.74 30.63
CA ASP A 881 -27.54 -5.18 32.04
C ASP A 881 -26.40 -4.54 32.87
N LEU A 882 -25.58 -3.67 32.26
CA LEU A 882 -24.49 -2.93 32.91
C LEU A 882 -24.87 -1.46 33.15
N SER A 883 -24.32 -0.86 34.19
CA SER A 883 -24.44 0.58 34.45
C SER A 883 -23.63 1.41 33.43
N ALA A 884 -23.93 2.70 33.33
CA ALA A 884 -23.16 3.62 32.49
C ALA A 884 -21.67 3.66 32.88
N ASP A 885 -21.35 3.58 34.17
CA ASP A 885 -19.97 3.57 34.67
C ASP A 885 -19.23 2.26 34.39
N GLU A 886 -19.94 1.12 34.49
CA GLU A 886 -19.41 -0.21 34.14
C GLU A 886 -19.10 -0.29 32.64
N ILE A 887 -19.99 0.22 31.78
CA ILE A 887 -19.78 0.28 30.32
C ILE A 887 -18.65 1.24 29.99
N ALA A 888 -18.57 2.41 30.65
CA ALA A 888 -17.49 3.36 30.45
C ALA A 888 -16.12 2.75 30.81
N ALA A 889 -16.04 1.93 31.86
CA ALA A 889 -14.82 1.19 32.22
C ALA A 889 -14.40 0.18 31.14
N VAL A 890 -15.34 -0.66 30.66
CA VAL A 890 -15.05 -1.62 29.57
C VAL A 890 -14.66 -0.89 28.29
N TYR A 891 -15.36 0.19 27.92
CA TYR A 891 -15.05 0.98 26.73
C TYR A 891 -13.66 1.63 26.85
N LEU A 892 -13.35 2.29 27.97
CA LEU A 892 -12.06 2.94 28.20
C LEU A 892 -10.88 1.97 28.01
N TYR A 893 -10.99 0.74 28.53
CA TYR A 893 -9.99 -0.30 28.33
C TYR A 893 -9.67 -0.54 26.85
N THR A 894 -10.70 -0.56 26.00
CA THR A 894 -10.60 -0.83 24.56
C THR A 894 -10.28 0.39 23.70
N THR A 895 -10.15 1.59 24.29
CA THR A 895 -9.74 2.77 23.52
C THR A 895 -8.24 2.77 23.20
N GLU A 896 -7.87 3.40 22.07
CA GLU A 896 -6.48 3.70 21.67
C GLU A 896 -5.81 4.77 22.57
N SER A 897 -5.89 4.59 23.88
CA SER A 897 -5.31 5.48 24.89
C SER A 897 -4.03 4.91 25.50
N SER A 898 -3.25 5.77 26.15
CA SER A 898 -2.08 5.38 26.96
C SER A 898 -2.44 4.58 28.22
N PHE A 899 -3.73 4.55 28.57
CA PHE A 899 -4.26 4.04 29.83
C PHE A 899 -4.11 2.53 30.00
N HIS A 900 -4.57 1.72 29.03
CA HIS A 900 -4.53 0.26 29.14
C HIS A 900 -3.09 -0.27 29.29
N ARG A 901 -2.13 0.35 28.59
CA ARG A 901 -0.69 0.05 28.73
C ARG A 901 -0.19 0.30 30.14
N ARG A 902 -0.52 1.47 30.71
CA ARG A 902 -0.03 1.87 32.03
C ARG A 902 -0.67 1.08 33.17
N LEU A 903 -1.95 0.73 33.04
CA LEU A 903 -2.63 -0.23 33.89
C LEU A 903 -1.93 -1.60 33.87
N ASN A 904 -1.71 -2.17 32.67
CA ASN A 904 -1.09 -3.48 32.51
C ASN A 904 0.40 -3.50 32.90
N ALA A 905 1.12 -2.38 32.81
CA ALA A 905 2.47 -2.24 33.36
C ALA A 905 2.46 -2.31 34.90
N VAL A 906 1.57 -1.52 35.53
CA VAL A 906 1.42 -1.44 36.98
C VAL A 906 0.96 -2.76 37.61
N LEU A 907 0.08 -3.52 36.95
CA LEU A 907 -0.32 -4.85 37.42
C LEU A 907 0.86 -5.86 37.44
N ARG A 908 1.91 -5.62 36.64
CA ARG A 908 3.14 -6.44 36.58
C ARG A 908 4.29 -5.88 37.43
N ASP A 909 4.15 -4.68 38.00
CA ASP A 909 5.20 -4.06 38.81
C ASP A 909 5.47 -4.91 40.06
N PRO A 910 6.72 -5.26 40.40
CA PRO A 910 7.07 -5.93 41.65
C PRO A 910 6.43 -5.30 42.90
N ASP A 911 6.41 -3.95 42.96
CA ASP A 911 5.80 -3.20 44.03
C ASP A 911 4.27 -3.10 43.85
N ARG A 912 3.52 -3.74 44.77
CA ARG A 912 2.05 -3.74 44.74
C ARG A 912 1.46 -2.36 45.03
N ASP A 913 2.19 -1.47 45.70
CA ASP A 913 1.64 -0.16 46.09
C ASP A 913 1.48 0.78 44.89
N HIS A 914 2.23 0.56 43.80
CA HIS A 914 2.00 1.22 42.51
C HIS A 914 0.63 0.90 41.90
N ALA A 915 -0.01 -0.22 42.28
CA ALA A 915 -1.36 -0.57 41.82
C ALA A 915 -2.48 0.17 42.55
N ARG A 916 -2.25 0.66 43.77
CA ARG A 916 -3.29 1.32 44.59
C ARG A 916 -4.03 2.48 43.90
N PRO A 917 -3.37 3.40 43.16
CA PRO A 917 -4.06 4.47 42.44
C PRO A 917 -5.10 3.95 41.42
N TYR A 918 -4.90 2.75 40.88
CA TYR A 918 -5.78 2.14 39.88
C TYR A 918 -6.93 1.34 40.51
N PHE A 919 -7.01 1.22 41.84
CA PHE A 919 -8.01 0.39 42.51
C PHE A 919 -9.45 0.86 42.23
N GLY A 920 -9.72 2.17 42.14
CA GLY A 920 -11.05 2.69 41.79
C GLY A 920 -11.52 2.21 40.41
N TYR A 921 -10.65 2.33 39.40
CA TYR A 921 -10.93 1.81 38.06
C TYR A 921 -11.01 0.27 38.02
N LEU A 922 -10.06 -0.43 38.65
CA LEU A 922 -10.05 -1.89 38.69
C LEU A 922 -11.30 -2.43 39.40
N ARG A 923 -11.80 -1.75 40.43
CA ARG A 923 -13.07 -2.07 41.11
C ARG A 923 -14.25 -2.01 40.14
N LEU A 924 -14.34 -0.99 39.30
CA LEU A 924 -15.37 -0.89 38.25
C LEU A 924 -15.22 -2.01 37.22
N LEU A 925 -14.02 -2.19 36.65
CA LEU A 925 -13.77 -3.20 35.62
C LEU A 925 -14.06 -4.63 36.13
N LEU A 926 -13.64 -4.96 37.36
CA LEU A 926 -13.90 -6.26 37.99
C LEU A 926 -15.35 -6.43 38.47
N THR A 927 -16.17 -5.37 38.50
CA THR A 927 -17.63 -5.49 38.68
C THR A 927 -18.34 -5.71 37.35
N ALA A 928 -17.91 -5.00 36.30
CA ALA A 928 -18.49 -5.06 34.97
C ALA A 928 -18.27 -6.41 34.29
N LEU A 929 -17.01 -6.90 34.25
CA LEU A 929 -16.65 -8.07 33.44
C LEU A 929 -17.41 -9.36 33.85
N PRO A 930 -17.54 -9.73 35.14
CA PRO A 930 -18.28 -10.95 35.52
C PRO A 930 -19.79 -10.95 35.21
N ARG A 931 -20.36 -9.78 34.87
CA ARG A 931 -21.78 -9.64 34.46
C ARG A 931 -21.98 -9.82 32.95
N LEU A 932 -20.90 -9.93 32.18
CA LEU A 932 -20.94 -10.23 30.74
C LEU A 932 -21.06 -11.73 30.48
N ALA A 933 -21.42 -12.08 29.25
CA ALA A 933 -21.51 -13.48 28.84
C ALA A 933 -20.11 -14.15 28.90
N GLY A 934 -19.99 -15.15 29.78
CA GLY A 934 -18.81 -15.98 29.90
C GLY A 934 -18.55 -16.84 28.67
N TYR A 935 -17.28 -17.09 28.39
CA TYR A 935 -16.80 -17.91 27.28
C TYR A 935 -15.87 -19.01 27.78
N THR A 936 -16.18 -20.26 27.40
CA THR A 936 -15.47 -21.47 27.83
C THR A 936 -14.81 -22.24 26.67
N GLY A 937 -14.91 -21.71 25.44
CA GLY A 937 -14.23 -22.27 24.26
C GLY A 937 -12.74 -21.91 24.21
N SER A 938 -11.98 -22.52 23.30
CA SER A 938 -10.56 -22.20 23.14
C SER A 938 -10.35 -20.76 22.67
N LEU A 939 -9.43 -20.06 23.34
CA LEU A 939 -8.94 -18.74 22.98
C LEU A 939 -7.50 -18.80 22.46
N TRP A 940 -7.14 -17.87 21.60
CA TRP A 940 -5.83 -17.83 20.94
C TRP A 940 -5.18 -16.45 21.08
N ARG A 941 -3.85 -16.44 21.28
CA ARG A 941 -3.02 -15.23 21.31
C ARG A 941 -1.66 -15.52 20.66
N GLY A 942 -1.27 -14.76 19.64
CA GLY A 942 -0.01 -14.95 18.91
C GLY A 942 1.04 -13.92 19.31
N VAL A 943 2.32 -14.33 19.34
CA VAL A 943 3.45 -13.49 19.73
C VAL A 943 4.68 -13.78 18.85
N ALA A 944 5.34 -12.73 18.36
CA ALA A 944 6.57 -12.82 17.55
C ALA A 944 7.86 -13.07 18.37
N ALA A 945 7.82 -14.00 19.32
CA ALA A 945 8.99 -14.44 20.11
C ALA A 945 8.89 -15.94 20.48
N ASP A 946 10.01 -16.60 20.75
CA ASP A 946 10.04 -18.00 21.27
C ASP A 946 10.07 -17.99 22.80
N LEU A 947 8.99 -18.48 23.41
CA LEU A 947 8.74 -18.39 24.86
C LEU A 947 8.79 -19.74 25.56
N ARG A 948 9.12 -20.84 24.85
CA ARG A 948 9.04 -22.22 25.37
C ARG A 948 9.82 -22.44 26.68
N ARG A 949 10.91 -21.70 26.88
CA ARG A 949 11.73 -21.77 28.10
C ARG A 949 11.06 -21.14 29.33
N GLN A 950 10.10 -20.25 29.13
CA GLN A 950 9.43 -19.46 30.18
C GLN A 950 8.11 -20.10 30.62
N TYR A 951 7.54 -20.98 29.80
CA TYR A 951 6.35 -21.78 30.11
C TYR A 951 6.75 -23.27 30.18
N PRO A 952 7.35 -23.75 31.28
CA PRO A 952 7.67 -25.17 31.43
C PRO A 952 6.38 -26.00 31.54
N LYS A 953 6.27 -27.08 30.75
CA LYS A 953 5.13 -28.01 30.82
C LYS A 953 4.96 -28.56 32.24
N GLY A 954 3.75 -28.45 32.80
CA GLY A 954 3.42 -28.80 34.18
C GLY A 954 3.63 -27.68 35.21
N GLY A 955 4.14 -26.51 34.82
CA GLY A 955 4.16 -25.31 35.66
C GLY A 955 2.87 -24.50 35.60
N THR A 956 2.70 -23.56 36.53
CA THR A 956 1.64 -22.54 36.51
C THR A 956 2.28 -21.16 36.35
N VAL A 957 1.68 -20.29 35.54
CA VAL A 957 2.08 -18.89 35.34
C VAL A 957 0.89 -17.96 35.61
N THR A 958 1.15 -16.69 35.92
CA THR A 958 0.10 -15.70 36.19
C THR A 958 0.13 -14.58 35.14
N TRP A 959 -0.96 -14.42 34.39
CA TRP A 959 -1.15 -13.28 33.49
C TRP A 959 -1.75 -12.12 34.29
N TRP A 960 -0.86 -11.28 34.84
CA TRP A 960 -1.22 -10.15 35.69
C TRP A 960 -2.04 -9.06 35.00
N GLY A 961 -1.72 -8.76 33.74
CA GLY A 961 -2.44 -7.77 32.94
C GLY A 961 -3.78 -8.30 32.41
N VAL A 962 -4.71 -7.38 32.19
CA VAL A 962 -5.93 -7.67 31.40
C VAL A 962 -5.48 -8.14 30.02
N SER A 963 -5.88 -9.35 29.62
CA SER A 963 -5.28 -10.04 28.46
C SER A 963 -6.34 -10.32 27.40
N SER A 964 -6.27 -9.57 26.29
CA SER A 964 -7.14 -9.76 25.13
C SER A 964 -6.72 -10.97 24.30
N CYS A 965 -7.72 -11.73 23.85
CA CYS A 965 -7.59 -12.98 23.10
C CYS A 965 -8.72 -13.11 22.07
N THR A 966 -8.52 -13.94 21.05
CA THR A 966 -9.52 -14.19 20.00
C THR A 966 -9.97 -15.65 19.98
N ALA A 967 -11.23 -15.91 19.67
CA ALA A 967 -11.72 -17.26 19.40
C ALA A 967 -11.22 -17.84 18.06
N LYS A 968 -10.60 -17.02 17.19
CA LYS A 968 -10.17 -17.43 15.84
C LYS A 968 -8.65 -17.59 15.79
N ARG A 969 -8.16 -18.84 15.68
CA ARG A 969 -6.72 -19.16 15.56
C ARG A 969 -6.04 -18.35 14.45
N SER A 970 -6.69 -18.17 13.29
CA SER A 970 -6.16 -17.39 12.17
C SER A 970 -5.88 -15.92 12.52
N VAL A 971 -6.74 -15.30 13.34
CA VAL A 971 -6.56 -13.92 13.82
C VAL A 971 -5.38 -13.84 14.80
N ALA A 972 -5.21 -14.83 15.69
CA ALA A 972 -4.01 -14.91 16.52
C ALA A 972 -2.73 -15.08 15.67
N THR A 973 -2.78 -15.88 14.61
CA THR A 973 -1.64 -16.12 13.71
C THR A 973 -1.21 -14.88 12.91
N SER A 974 -2.11 -13.92 12.63
CA SER A 974 -1.68 -12.65 11.98
C SER A 974 -0.79 -11.77 12.87
N PHE A 975 -0.88 -11.89 14.20
CA PHE A 975 -0.09 -11.07 15.13
C PHE A 975 1.35 -11.57 15.38
N MET A 976 1.74 -12.71 14.81
CA MET A 976 3.01 -13.37 15.12
C MET A 976 3.96 -13.57 13.93
N GLY A 977 3.56 -13.14 12.73
CA GLY A 977 4.35 -13.27 11.51
C GLY A 977 4.39 -14.69 10.91
N GLY A 978 4.75 -14.77 9.63
CA GLY A 978 4.79 -16.03 8.87
C GLY A 978 6.04 -16.89 9.09
N THR A 979 7.14 -16.29 9.53
CA THR A 979 8.46 -16.93 9.68
C THR A 979 9.18 -16.44 10.95
N GLY A 980 10.30 -17.08 11.33
CA GLY A 980 11.08 -16.68 12.51
C GLY A 980 10.60 -17.30 13.83
N ARG A 981 11.24 -16.90 14.95
CA ARG A 981 10.95 -17.42 16.30
C ARG A 981 9.66 -16.81 16.85
N ARG A 982 8.60 -17.61 17.01
CA ARG A 982 7.26 -17.14 17.36
C ARG A 982 6.48 -18.14 18.21
N THR A 983 5.55 -17.66 19.03
CA THR A 983 4.76 -18.46 19.99
C THR A 983 3.27 -18.21 19.80
N LEU A 984 2.50 -19.29 19.66
CA LEU A 984 1.05 -19.28 19.65
C LEU A 984 0.54 -19.87 20.97
N PHE A 985 -0.24 -19.11 21.72
CA PHE A 985 -0.96 -19.59 22.89
C PHE A 985 -2.31 -20.15 22.48
N GLU A 986 -2.61 -21.36 22.95
CA GLU A 986 -3.93 -21.98 22.94
C GLU A 986 -4.42 -22.02 24.40
N ILE A 987 -5.43 -21.24 24.75
CA ILE A 987 -5.89 -21.05 26.14
C ILE A 987 -7.27 -21.67 26.30
N THR A 988 -7.44 -22.50 27.31
CA THR A 988 -8.76 -22.94 27.80
C THR A 988 -9.15 -22.04 28.98
N PRO A 989 -10.04 -21.05 28.80
CA PRO A 989 -10.47 -20.16 29.86
C PRO A 989 -11.47 -20.83 30.81
N ALA A 990 -11.52 -20.32 32.03
CA ALA A 990 -12.52 -20.59 33.04
C ALA A 990 -13.46 -19.39 33.25
N GLN A 991 -12.97 -18.16 33.07
CA GLN A 991 -13.70 -16.92 33.36
C GLN A 991 -13.52 -15.82 32.30
N ALA A 992 -13.11 -16.15 31.07
CA ALA A 992 -13.05 -15.19 29.98
C ALA A 992 -14.43 -14.67 29.60
N VAL A 993 -14.51 -13.41 29.16
CA VAL A 993 -15.77 -12.76 28.77
C VAL A 993 -15.66 -12.04 27.42
N GLY A 994 -16.72 -12.10 26.63
CA GLY A 994 -16.80 -11.40 25.34
C GLY A 994 -17.19 -9.93 25.52
N ILE A 995 -16.35 -9.00 25.05
CA ILE A 995 -16.53 -7.55 25.30
C ILE A 995 -17.02 -6.75 24.09
N ARG A 996 -17.13 -7.39 22.91
CA ARG A 996 -17.54 -6.80 21.62
C ARG A 996 -18.70 -5.79 21.67
N ARG A 997 -19.73 -6.03 22.49
CA ARG A 997 -20.93 -5.14 22.61
C ARG A 997 -20.61 -3.76 23.20
N TYR A 998 -19.55 -3.66 23.99
CA TYR A 998 -19.16 -2.45 24.73
C TYR A 998 -17.72 -1.99 24.43
N SER A 999 -17.04 -2.67 23.50
CA SER A 999 -15.72 -2.31 22.97
C SER A 999 -15.79 -1.16 21.97
N ALA A 1000 -14.70 -0.41 21.83
CA ALA A 1000 -14.51 0.55 20.74
C ALA A 1000 -14.52 -0.14 19.35
N PHE A 1001 -14.16 -1.42 19.28
CA PHE A 1001 -14.03 -2.20 18.05
C PHE A 1001 -15.18 -3.20 17.86
N THR A 1002 -16.40 -2.69 17.63
CA THR A 1002 -17.64 -3.50 17.53
C THR A 1002 -17.68 -4.54 16.39
N GLY A 1003 -16.73 -4.46 15.44
CA GLY A 1003 -16.56 -5.44 14.37
C GLY A 1003 -15.79 -6.71 14.78
N GLU A 1004 -15.14 -6.71 15.95
CA GLU A 1004 -14.21 -7.76 16.36
C GLU A 1004 -14.80 -8.70 17.43
N ASP A 1005 -14.57 -10.00 17.29
CA ASP A 1005 -14.95 -11.00 18.29
C ASP A 1005 -13.87 -11.10 19.38
N GLU A 1006 -13.77 -10.04 20.19
CA GLU A 1006 -12.78 -9.86 21.27
C GLU A 1006 -13.23 -10.48 22.60
N TYR A 1007 -12.33 -11.26 23.23
CA TYR A 1007 -12.52 -11.89 24.54
C TYR A 1007 -11.38 -11.51 25.49
N VAL A 1008 -11.70 -11.30 26.76
CA VAL A 1008 -10.74 -10.85 27.77
C VAL A 1008 -10.63 -11.86 28.91
N LEU A 1009 -9.38 -12.22 29.25
CA LEU A 1009 -9.03 -12.86 30.52
C LEU A 1009 -8.86 -11.79 31.61
N LEU A 1010 -9.32 -12.12 32.82
CA LEU A 1010 -9.33 -11.22 33.95
C LEU A 1010 -7.90 -11.01 34.50
N PRO A 1011 -7.57 -9.82 35.02
CA PRO A 1011 -6.21 -9.54 35.49
C PRO A 1011 -5.85 -10.44 36.67
N GLY A 1012 -4.63 -10.97 36.68
CA GLY A 1012 -4.16 -11.95 37.66
C GLY A 1012 -4.62 -13.39 37.39
N ALA A 1013 -5.07 -13.71 36.18
CA ALA A 1013 -5.49 -15.07 35.81
C ALA A 1013 -4.32 -16.07 35.91
N ARG A 1014 -4.52 -17.16 36.65
CA ARG A 1014 -3.56 -18.26 36.77
C ARG A 1014 -3.77 -19.30 35.69
N LEU A 1015 -2.71 -19.62 34.98
CA LEU A 1015 -2.71 -20.47 33.79
C LEU A 1015 -1.75 -21.65 33.99
N ALA A 1016 -2.28 -22.87 34.06
CA ALA A 1016 -1.50 -24.10 34.07
C ALA A 1016 -0.99 -24.41 32.65
N VAL A 1017 0.31 -24.67 32.51
CA VAL A 1017 0.97 -25.00 31.24
C VAL A 1017 0.79 -26.49 30.95
N THR A 1018 -0.29 -26.81 30.24
CA THR A 1018 -0.67 -28.20 29.93
C THR A 1018 0.22 -28.85 28.87
N ASP A 1019 0.73 -28.09 27.90
CA ASP A 1019 1.55 -28.62 26.81
C ASP A 1019 2.44 -27.55 26.16
N VAL A 1020 3.57 -27.99 25.58
CA VAL A 1020 4.52 -27.14 24.87
C VAL A 1020 5.04 -27.91 23.66
N THR A 1021 4.77 -27.42 22.47
CA THR A 1021 5.15 -28.06 21.21
C THR A 1021 5.97 -27.12 20.32
N SER A 1022 6.74 -27.69 19.41
CA SER A 1022 7.55 -26.97 18.43
C SER A 1022 7.20 -27.48 17.04
N GLU A 1023 6.95 -26.54 16.13
CA GLU A 1023 6.62 -26.80 14.74
C GLU A 1023 7.80 -26.36 13.84
N PRO A 1024 7.94 -26.93 12.62
CA PRO A 1024 8.94 -26.49 11.65
C PRO A 1024 8.82 -24.99 11.33
N GLY A 1025 9.95 -24.35 10.98
CA GLY A 1025 9.96 -22.93 10.62
C GLY A 1025 9.91 -21.95 11.79
N GLY A 1026 10.09 -22.40 13.04
CA GLY A 1026 10.31 -21.53 14.21
C GLY A 1026 9.08 -21.19 15.06
N LEU A 1027 7.94 -21.82 14.77
CA LEU A 1027 6.71 -21.71 15.55
C LEU A 1027 6.75 -22.63 16.78
N ALA A 1028 6.37 -22.10 17.94
CA ALA A 1028 6.07 -22.82 19.16
C ALA A 1028 4.58 -22.70 19.47
N THR A 1029 3.94 -23.78 19.92
CA THR A 1029 2.54 -23.75 20.37
C THR A 1029 2.48 -24.17 21.84
N ILE A 1030 1.95 -23.29 22.70
CA ILE A 1030 1.89 -23.43 24.16
C ILE A 1030 0.42 -23.51 24.59
N ARG A 1031 0.05 -24.59 25.29
CA ARG A 1031 -1.33 -24.84 25.73
C ARG A 1031 -1.50 -24.50 27.20
N LEU A 1032 -2.39 -23.55 27.47
CA LEU A 1032 -2.68 -23.00 28.79
C LEU A 1032 -4.11 -23.37 29.22
N ARG A 1033 -4.33 -23.58 30.52
CA ARG A 1033 -5.65 -23.76 31.12
C ARG A 1033 -5.80 -22.87 32.34
N GLU A 1034 -6.84 -22.04 32.37
CA GLU A 1034 -7.13 -21.18 33.52
C GLU A 1034 -7.58 -22.00 34.73
N GLU A 1035 -6.98 -21.73 35.89
CA GLU A 1035 -7.32 -22.40 37.16
C GLU A 1035 -8.63 -21.82 37.73
N ALA A 1036 -9.59 -22.68 38.04
CA ALA A 1036 -10.90 -22.26 38.55
C ALA A 1036 -10.77 -21.51 39.90
N GLY A 1037 -11.11 -20.21 39.90
CA GLY A 1037 -10.96 -19.33 41.07
C GLY A 1037 -9.53 -18.81 41.29
N GLY A 1038 -8.57 -19.19 40.46
CA GLY A 1038 -7.17 -18.74 40.54
C GLY A 1038 -7.00 -17.33 39.99
N ARG A 1039 -7.33 -16.31 40.79
CA ARG A 1039 -7.11 -14.90 40.44
C ARG A 1039 -6.29 -14.18 41.52
N GLU A 1040 -5.12 -13.67 41.12
CA GLU A 1040 -4.16 -13.00 42.01
C GLU A 1040 -4.38 -11.47 42.11
N VAL A 1041 -5.52 -10.97 41.61
CA VAL A 1041 -5.99 -9.58 41.79
C VAL A 1041 -7.40 -9.63 42.40
N SER A 1042 -7.51 -9.15 43.64
CA SER A 1042 -8.70 -9.27 44.52
C SER A 1042 -8.90 -8.10 45.46
#